data_AF-A0A1Y1Q695-F1
#
_entry.id   AF-A0A1Y1Q695-F1
#
_cell.length_a   1.000
_cell.length_b   1.000
_cell.length_c   1.000
_cell.angle_alpha   90.00
_cell.angle_beta   90.00
_cell.angle_gamma   90.00
#
_symmetry.space_group_name_H-M   'P 1'
#
loop_
_entity.id
_entity.type
_entity.pdbx_description
1 polymer ?
#
loop_
_entity_poly.entity_id
_entity_poly.type
_entity_poly.pdbx_seq_one_letter_code
_entity_poly.pdbx_strand_id
1 'polypeptide(L)'
;MLNLLKIGSSLLFVVFSTIAYAEPGAGSCADFKLPTLATDKTVIDRTEPVRILRQGVPLYPDATSTTSVKSLDFDTVLLLTKKSDLRFEVKEMGAKIALGWIDKHELLCSFRPLFEKGLARKAFIKIPIGAESNFNIKTSHSPDRDECSPRRPCDELSRFTTYFIFAEDRETHRYLLSQGYNLTTGTKLPLVGWIKGENMIPWNTNLGIRPKNDSKEEADTEIITGYHTLKDAKLNAEGIKLLSGNIWYSYELHVPLLDRVENYYHVAAPGIGMEGFKRSDTTQTFNEMRQVDVFFLLDGTASMDPYVTAAKEASKGIAEELQRQREFQQTTFRFGFLVYRDTFADNLLGKKICNDGICERQPLDRTTCQSDTSITDNSFAKFEKAIKKVTATAEKNDDYPEQLFAGLEAVIPEMSACPNNNKLVFVIGDHGDAGETISQSVIDRFKRTFPKLAIFFIQTPSNVLNIRNSESYREAYNKFQTQANAVIDGILPKEYNGVPIPRNKYFWSLTADNLPQSVVDIVKSYSNAAVSTELEQTLANGEAVKEAIKKYMADGDMPVLYWQWVEKTACEKLGEQCNKPLNHRVMDFYIPEDPKKIQEEMMMIEQHIDRWIKLLAKISQTRGGSATKKRENFVELLIEEIQNVLGDPPISLTVDDKTALQTILEQHKSVLPMREQSPLLQYSLADIWTMEGCELDRLLEWVTAIRNVLEKVVGSPELKVSFELKDYTDECPGMTDKGKRIKKMVSYPEGRDKGEKSGPSQVESLGKDSNYRYGHVFRNVTLYWLPVEFLP
;
A
#
# COMPACT_ATOMS: atom_id res chain seq x y z
N MET A 1 71.29 22.98 40.99
CA MET A 1 70.99 22.36 42.30
C MET A 1 69.69 22.97 42.81
N LEU A 2 68.69 22.11 43.03
CA LEU A 2 67.59 22.12 44.02
C LEU A 2 67.19 23.48 44.67
N ASN A 3 65.93 23.84 44.89
CA ASN A 3 64.63 23.15 44.88
C ASN A 3 63.52 24.22 44.89
N LEU A 4 62.43 24.00 44.16
CA LEU A 4 61.24 24.86 44.15
C LEU A 4 60.04 24.06 44.66
N LEU A 5 59.42 24.55 45.73
CA LEU A 5 58.22 24.01 46.38
C LEU A 5 57.01 24.17 45.44
N LYS A 6 56.33 23.06 45.11
CA LYS A 6 54.98 23.04 44.50
C LYS A 6 53.98 22.56 45.54
N ILE A 7 53.02 23.41 45.87
CA ILE A 7 51.80 23.05 46.60
C ILE A 7 50.76 22.63 45.55
N GLY A 8 50.33 21.37 45.63
CA GLY A 8 49.34 20.78 44.73
C GLY A 8 47.92 21.15 45.13
N SER A 9 47.19 21.72 44.19
CA SER A 9 45.72 21.79 44.23
C SER A 9 45.21 20.67 43.31
N SER A 10 44.60 19.64 43.89
CA SER A 10 43.96 18.56 43.13
C SER A 10 42.58 19.02 42.69
N LEU A 11 42.43 19.28 41.40
CA LEU A 11 41.14 19.50 40.75
C LEU A 11 40.45 18.14 40.58
N LEU A 12 39.39 17.91 41.34
CA LEU A 12 38.50 16.76 41.17
C LEU A 12 37.67 16.98 39.89
N PHE A 13 38.11 16.43 38.75
CA PHE A 13 37.28 16.36 37.55
C PHE A 13 36.20 15.30 37.77
N VAL A 14 35.02 15.75 38.21
CA VAL A 14 33.79 14.95 38.12
C VAL A 14 33.40 14.91 36.65
N VAL A 15 33.71 13.80 35.98
CA VAL A 15 33.17 13.47 34.66
C VAL A 15 31.68 13.17 34.88
N PHE A 16 30.83 14.18 34.71
CA PHE A 16 29.41 13.94 34.49
C PHE A 16 29.29 13.28 33.12
N SER A 17 29.10 11.97 33.09
CA SER A 17 28.56 11.28 31.93
C SER A 17 27.16 11.85 31.69
N THR A 18 27.04 12.77 30.74
CA THR A 18 25.75 13.22 30.21
C THR A 18 25.12 12.02 29.54
N ILE A 19 24.13 11.42 30.21
CA ILE A 19 23.33 10.35 29.63
C ILE A 19 22.41 11.04 28.61
N ALA A 20 22.54 10.69 27.33
CA ALA A 20 21.68 11.22 26.29
C ALA A 20 20.27 10.64 26.43
N TYR A 21 19.25 11.49 26.33
CA TYR A 21 17.84 11.12 26.46
C TYR A 21 17.02 11.73 25.31
N ALA A 22 15.97 11.02 24.90
CA ALA A 22 14.92 11.61 24.08
C ALA A 22 14.33 12.85 24.78
N GLU A 23 14.13 13.93 24.01
CA GLU A 23 13.69 15.20 24.57
C GLU A 23 12.34 15.05 25.31
N PRO A 24 12.19 15.62 26.51
CA PRO A 24 10.94 15.65 27.23
C PRO A 24 9.80 16.27 26.40
N GLY A 25 8.68 15.56 26.28
CA GLY A 25 7.51 16.04 25.51
C GLY A 25 7.59 15.79 24.00
N ALA A 26 8.78 15.65 23.42
CA ALA A 26 8.97 15.27 22.02
C ALA A 26 9.03 13.73 21.87
N GLY A 27 7.90 13.07 22.14
CA GLY A 27 7.74 11.61 22.00
C GLY A 27 8.03 10.84 23.29
N SER A 28 8.96 11.33 24.11
CA SER A 28 9.27 10.79 25.44
C SER A 28 8.12 10.98 26.44
N CYS A 29 8.03 10.04 27.39
CA CYS A 29 7.08 10.03 28.49
C CYS A 29 7.37 11.06 29.60
N ALA A 30 8.53 11.75 29.59
CA ALA A 30 8.96 12.65 30.67
C ALA A 30 7.97 13.79 30.98
N ASP A 31 7.49 14.50 29.96
CA ASP A 31 6.52 15.61 30.10
C ASP A 31 5.11 15.24 29.62
N PHE A 32 4.87 13.95 29.37
CA PHE A 32 3.60 13.51 28.82
C PHE A 32 2.50 13.54 29.90
N LYS A 33 1.44 14.32 29.66
CA LYS A 33 0.28 14.39 30.55
C LYS A 33 -0.61 13.16 30.35
N LEU A 34 -0.51 12.20 31.27
CA LEU A 34 -1.33 11.00 31.25
C LEU A 34 -2.65 11.19 32.03
N PRO A 35 -3.79 10.70 31.51
CA PRO A 35 -5.03 10.62 32.25
C PRO A 35 -4.85 9.68 33.45
N THR A 36 -5.48 10.03 34.56
CA THR A 36 -5.43 9.28 35.82
C THR A 36 -6.83 9.08 36.36
N LEU A 37 -7.04 8.02 37.13
CA LEU A 37 -8.33 7.78 37.77
C LEU A 37 -8.71 8.97 38.66
N ALA A 38 -9.99 9.34 38.63
CA ALA A 38 -10.51 10.42 39.48
C ALA A 38 -10.31 10.12 40.98
N THR A 39 -10.33 8.85 41.36
CA THR A 39 -10.18 8.37 42.74
C THR A 39 -8.72 8.26 43.20
N ASP A 40 -7.77 8.11 42.28
CA ASP A 40 -6.35 7.98 42.60
C ASP A 40 -5.50 8.56 41.45
N LYS A 41 -4.93 9.74 41.72
CA LYS A 41 -4.07 10.44 40.75
C LYS A 41 -2.74 9.74 40.48
N THR A 42 -2.40 8.67 41.21
CA THR A 42 -1.21 7.86 40.94
C THR A 42 -1.50 6.75 39.95
N VAL A 43 -2.75 6.33 39.80
CA VAL A 43 -3.16 5.27 38.88
C VAL A 43 -3.48 5.87 37.52
N ILE A 44 -2.85 5.32 36.48
CA ILE A 44 -2.99 5.79 35.12
C ILE A 44 -4.25 5.15 34.51
N ASP A 45 -5.15 5.98 33.98
CA ASP A 45 -6.39 5.56 33.34
C ASP A 45 -6.20 5.55 31.82
N ARG A 46 -5.33 4.65 31.37
CA ARG A 46 -4.89 4.57 29.98
C ARG A 46 -4.61 3.13 29.59
N THR A 47 -5.05 2.71 28.41
CA THR A 47 -4.84 1.35 27.90
C THR A 47 -3.90 1.27 26.71
N GLU A 48 -3.49 2.41 26.13
CA GLU A 48 -2.53 2.38 25.01
C GLU A 48 -1.14 1.95 25.48
N PRO A 49 -0.43 1.16 24.64
CA PRO A 49 0.92 0.73 24.97
C PRO A 49 1.95 1.86 24.87
N VAL A 50 3.04 1.68 25.61
CA VAL A 50 4.29 2.45 25.50
C VAL A 50 5.42 1.54 25.05
N ARG A 51 6.52 2.12 24.56
CA ARG A 51 7.68 1.37 24.05
C ARG A 51 8.97 1.82 24.70
N ILE A 52 9.91 0.91 24.87
CA ILE A 52 11.26 1.22 25.38
C ILE A 52 12.08 1.94 24.30
N LEU A 53 12.63 3.11 24.64
CA LEU A 53 13.35 3.99 23.70
C LEU A 53 14.80 3.57 23.42
N ARG A 54 15.47 2.86 24.33
CA ARG A 54 16.86 2.45 24.14
C ARG A 54 17.15 1.01 24.59
N GLN A 55 18.29 0.47 24.17
CA GLN A 55 18.72 -0.85 24.59
C GLN A 55 19.20 -0.84 26.05
N GLY A 56 18.84 -1.87 26.81
CA GLY A 56 19.36 -2.09 28.15
C GLY A 56 18.78 -1.14 29.21
N VAL A 57 17.52 -0.74 29.06
CA VAL A 57 16.84 0.16 30.01
C VAL A 57 16.69 -0.54 31.37
N PRO A 58 17.12 0.09 32.48
CA PRO A 58 17.00 -0.50 33.80
C PRO A 58 15.54 -0.58 34.26
N LEU A 59 15.16 -1.75 34.77
CA LEU A 59 13.89 -2.00 35.44
C LEU A 59 14.15 -2.03 36.96
N TYR A 60 13.42 -1.21 37.69
CA TYR A 60 13.55 -1.08 39.14
C TYR A 60 12.40 -1.80 39.86
N PRO A 61 12.63 -2.34 41.07
CA PRO A 61 11.59 -3.02 41.83
C PRO A 61 10.53 -2.04 42.38
N ASP A 62 10.92 -0.79 42.63
CA ASP A 62 10.04 0.28 43.13
C ASP A 62 10.40 1.66 42.55
N ALA A 63 9.55 2.65 42.83
CA ALA A 63 9.65 4.01 42.30
C ALA A 63 10.90 4.78 42.71
N THR A 64 11.57 4.38 43.80
CA THR A 64 12.69 5.11 44.43
C THR A 64 14.01 4.35 44.42
N SER A 65 13.99 3.05 44.10
CA SER A 65 15.18 2.21 44.10
C SER A 65 16.25 2.73 43.16
N THR A 66 17.52 2.68 43.59
CA THR A 66 18.67 3.01 42.75
C THR A 66 19.28 1.78 42.08
N THR A 67 18.85 0.57 42.46
CA THR A 67 19.37 -0.70 41.95
C THR A 67 18.34 -1.36 41.04
N SER A 68 18.73 -1.66 39.81
CA SER A 68 17.88 -2.35 38.85
C SER A 68 17.86 -3.87 39.11
N VAL A 69 16.71 -4.50 38.86
CA VAL A 69 16.54 -5.96 38.96
C VAL A 69 16.78 -6.67 37.63
N LYS A 70 16.59 -5.94 36.52
CA LYS A 70 16.75 -6.45 35.15
C LYS A 70 16.96 -5.27 34.21
N SER A 71 17.42 -5.55 32.99
CA SER A 71 17.36 -4.62 31.86
C SER A 71 16.35 -5.08 30.80
N LEU A 72 15.74 -4.12 30.11
CA LEU A 72 14.79 -4.36 29.02
C LEU A 72 15.41 -3.99 27.67
N ASP A 73 14.95 -4.70 26.64
CA ASP A 73 15.41 -4.53 25.27
C ASP A 73 14.66 -3.37 24.58
N PHE A 74 15.31 -2.74 23.61
CA PHE A 74 14.72 -1.71 22.76
C PHE A 74 13.40 -2.17 22.12
N ASP A 75 12.44 -1.26 21.98
CA ASP A 75 11.13 -1.51 21.36
C ASP A 75 10.23 -2.52 22.11
N THR A 76 10.59 -2.90 23.34
CA THR A 76 9.72 -3.71 24.21
C THR A 76 8.41 -2.96 24.46
N VAL A 77 7.27 -3.62 24.19
CA VAL A 77 5.93 -3.06 24.33
C VAL A 77 5.38 -3.32 25.74
N LEU A 78 4.94 -2.26 26.42
CA LEU A 78 4.50 -2.29 27.82
C LEU A 78 3.20 -1.49 28.02
N LEU A 79 2.52 -1.72 29.14
CA LEU A 79 1.41 -0.90 29.63
C LEU A 79 1.82 -0.16 30.89
N LEU A 80 1.40 1.10 30.99
CA LEU A 80 1.55 1.88 32.21
C LEU A 80 0.43 1.54 33.21
N THR A 81 0.75 1.53 34.49
CA THR A 81 -0.21 1.21 35.56
C THR A 81 -0.26 2.29 36.62
N LYS A 82 0.90 2.77 37.08
CA LYS A 82 1.00 3.87 38.04
C LYS A 82 2.10 4.85 37.67
N LYS A 83 2.06 6.04 38.29
CA LYS A 83 3.08 7.08 38.15
C LYS A 83 3.66 7.57 39.47
N SER A 84 4.93 7.93 39.40
CA SER A 84 5.63 8.76 40.37
C SER A 84 6.20 10.01 39.68
N ASP A 85 7.02 10.79 40.38
CA ASP A 85 7.66 11.98 39.82
C ASP A 85 8.66 11.64 38.72
N LEU A 86 9.44 10.56 38.88
CA LEU A 86 10.53 10.20 37.96
C LEU A 86 10.23 8.94 37.14
N ARG A 87 9.30 8.09 37.57
CA ARG A 87 9.10 6.75 37.00
C ARG A 87 7.64 6.41 36.74
N PHE A 88 7.43 5.43 35.88
CA PHE A 88 6.16 4.73 35.73
C PHE A 88 6.28 3.27 36.14
N GLU A 89 5.24 2.75 36.79
CA GLU A 89 5.05 1.31 37.01
C GLU A 89 4.51 0.70 35.72
N VAL A 90 5.17 -0.33 35.21
CA VAL A 90 4.88 -0.94 33.91
C VAL A 90 4.53 -2.42 34.05
N LYS A 91 3.79 -2.95 33.06
CA LYS A 91 3.49 -4.39 32.94
C LYS A 91 3.49 -4.83 31.47
N GLU A 92 3.62 -6.13 31.24
CA GLU A 92 3.45 -6.71 29.91
C GLU A 92 1.98 -6.71 29.46
N MET A 93 1.76 -6.72 28.14
CA MET A 93 0.43 -6.85 27.55
C MET A 93 -0.26 -8.14 28.03
N GLY A 94 -1.48 -8.02 28.56
CA GLY A 94 -2.24 -9.16 29.10
C GLY A 94 -1.79 -9.64 30.48
N ALA A 95 -0.67 -9.15 31.02
CA ALA A 95 -0.24 -9.48 32.37
C ALA A 95 -1.12 -8.81 33.43
N LYS A 96 -1.37 -9.54 34.53
CA LYS A 96 -2.05 -9.01 35.71
C LYS A 96 -1.10 -8.33 36.70
N ILE A 97 0.16 -8.76 36.71
CA ILE A 97 1.16 -8.35 37.69
C ILE A 97 2.09 -7.30 37.05
N ALA A 98 2.44 -6.27 37.82
CA ALA A 98 3.42 -5.28 37.41
C ALA A 98 4.81 -5.90 37.26
N LEU A 99 5.51 -5.51 36.21
CA LEU A 99 6.88 -5.96 35.93
C LEU A 99 7.89 -5.19 36.80
N GLY A 100 7.64 -3.90 37.04
CA GLY A 100 8.50 -3.02 37.84
C GLY A 100 8.33 -1.56 37.45
N TRP A 101 9.32 -0.74 37.77
CA TRP A 101 9.33 0.71 37.53
C TRP A 101 10.43 1.12 36.55
N ILE A 102 10.14 2.08 35.68
CA ILE A 102 11.06 2.57 34.64
C ILE A 102 11.06 4.10 34.63
N ASP A 103 12.23 4.69 34.41
CA ASP A 103 12.41 6.14 34.26
C ASP A 103 11.60 6.68 33.06
N LYS A 104 10.90 7.80 33.27
CA LYS A 104 10.00 8.35 32.24
C LYS A 104 10.72 8.68 30.94
N HIS A 105 11.99 9.07 30.98
CA HIS A 105 12.78 9.41 29.78
C HIS A 105 13.09 8.20 28.89
N GLU A 106 12.88 6.98 29.40
CA GLU A 106 13.20 5.72 28.72
C GLU A 106 12.02 5.14 27.95
N LEU A 107 10.86 5.80 28.04
CA LEU A 107 9.60 5.33 27.49
C LEU A 107 9.09 6.29 26.41
N LEU A 108 8.66 5.71 25.29
CA LEU A 108 7.93 6.40 24.23
C LEU A 108 6.43 6.38 24.60
N CYS A 109 5.88 7.55 24.93
CA CYS A 109 4.45 7.71 25.24
C CYS A 109 3.61 8.10 24.00
N SER A 110 4.26 8.61 22.95
CA SER A 110 3.60 8.96 21.69
C SER A 110 3.44 7.74 20.79
N PHE A 111 2.20 7.50 20.35
CA PHE A 111 1.87 6.47 19.37
C PHE A 111 1.71 7.02 17.96
N ARG A 112 1.82 8.34 17.79
CA ARG A 112 1.89 9.02 16.50
C ARG A 112 3.27 9.68 16.33
N PRO A 113 3.68 10.02 15.10
CA PRO A 113 4.94 10.69 14.86
C PRO A 113 4.92 12.07 15.51
N LEU A 114 6.09 12.66 15.69
CA LEU A 114 6.22 14.08 16.02
C LEU A 114 5.58 14.92 14.93
N PHE A 115 4.98 16.06 15.31
CA PHE A 115 4.39 16.99 14.37
C PHE A 115 5.17 18.29 14.31
N GLU A 116 5.26 18.86 13.11
CA GLU A 116 5.77 20.21 12.86
C GLU A 116 4.76 20.94 11.96
N LYS A 117 4.34 22.13 12.39
CA LYS A 117 3.34 22.97 11.68
C LYS A 117 1.99 22.29 11.40
N GLY A 118 1.70 21.15 12.03
CA GLY A 118 0.48 20.35 11.79
C GLY A 118 0.70 19.15 10.86
N LEU A 119 1.92 18.90 10.38
CA LEU A 119 2.29 17.70 9.63
C LEU A 119 3.11 16.74 10.47
N ALA A 120 2.89 15.44 10.27
CA ALA A 120 3.79 14.44 10.81
C ALA A 120 5.18 14.62 10.20
N ARG A 121 6.19 14.69 11.06
CA ARG A 121 7.60 14.76 10.67
C ARG A 121 7.99 13.43 10.04
N LYS A 122 8.55 13.53 8.84
CA LYS A 122 8.99 12.39 8.05
C LYS A 122 10.34 12.70 7.42
N ALA A 123 11.07 11.64 7.09
CA ALA A 123 12.37 11.78 6.48
C ALA A 123 12.66 10.67 5.48
N PHE A 124 13.47 11.02 4.48
CA PHE A 124 14.16 10.07 3.61
C PHE A 124 15.54 9.79 4.16
N ILE A 125 16.11 8.65 3.80
CA ILE A 125 17.47 8.27 4.20
C ILE A 125 18.46 8.82 3.17
N LYS A 126 19.38 9.66 3.64
CA LYS A 126 20.44 10.28 2.86
C LYS A 126 21.65 9.36 2.82
N ILE A 127 22.20 9.15 1.63
CA ILE A 127 23.44 8.41 1.45
C ILE A 127 24.57 9.43 1.22
N PRO A 128 25.71 9.29 1.91
CA PRO A 128 26.87 10.14 1.66
C PRO A 128 27.32 10.11 0.19
N ILE A 129 27.65 11.28 -0.35
CA ILE A 129 28.19 11.41 -1.70
C ILE A 129 29.53 10.65 -1.74
N GLY A 130 29.69 9.74 -2.71
CA GLY A 130 30.90 8.92 -2.85
C GLY A 130 30.87 7.57 -2.13
N ALA A 131 29.78 7.24 -1.41
CA ALA A 131 29.62 5.93 -0.80
C ALA A 131 29.60 4.79 -1.86
N GLU A 132 30.13 3.63 -1.47
CA GLU A 132 30.10 2.40 -2.29
C GLU A 132 28.67 1.95 -2.57
N SER A 133 28.45 1.18 -3.64
CA SER A 133 27.11 0.76 -4.08
C SER A 133 26.35 -0.06 -3.04
N ASN A 134 27.04 -0.83 -2.20
CA ASN A 134 26.51 -1.64 -1.12
C ASN A 134 26.41 -0.90 0.24
N PHE A 135 26.69 0.39 0.28
CA PHE A 135 26.67 1.15 1.53
C PHE A 135 25.24 1.33 2.07
N ASN A 136 24.94 0.72 3.21
CA ASN A 136 23.64 0.83 3.88
C ASN A 136 23.76 1.62 5.18
N ILE A 137 22.79 2.50 5.43
CA ILE A 137 22.67 3.16 6.72
C ILE A 137 22.04 2.19 7.71
N LYS A 138 22.75 1.94 8.81
CA LYS A 138 22.26 1.13 9.91
C LYS A 138 21.63 2.01 10.98
N THR A 139 20.54 1.54 11.55
CA THR A 139 20.02 2.13 12.78
C THR A 139 20.84 1.70 13.99
N SER A 140 20.57 2.35 15.11
CA SER A 140 21.08 2.00 16.43
C SER A 140 19.91 1.77 17.39
N HIS A 141 20.08 0.90 18.38
CA HIS A 141 19.03 0.68 19.38
C HIS A 141 19.11 1.66 20.54
N SER A 142 20.03 2.62 20.53
CA SER A 142 20.15 3.68 21.55
C SER A 142 20.64 4.98 20.90
N PRO A 143 20.25 6.16 21.41
CA PRO A 143 20.69 7.43 20.84
C PRO A 143 22.18 7.73 21.12
N ASP A 144 22.75 7.17 22.19
CA ASP A 144 24.12 7.40 22.64
C ASP A 144 25.16 6.44 22.03
N ARG A 145 24.74 5.42 21.28
CA ARG A 145 25.62 4.35 20.79
C ARG A 145 25.29 3.94 19.36
N ASP A 146 26.28 3.44 18.64
CA ASP A 146 26.10 2.85 17.30
C ASP A 146 25.81 1.35 17.35
N GLU A 147 25.56 0.80 18.53
CA GLU A 147 25.36 -0.64 18.76
C GLU A 147 23.88 -1.04 18.80
N CYS A 148 23.62 -2.28 18.39
CA CYS A 148 22.33 -2.93 18.55
C CYS A 148 22.45 -4.14 19.47
N SER A 149 21.31 -4.67 19.90
CA SER A 149 21.28 -5.82 20.80
C SER A 149 21.91 -7.04 20.12
N PRO A 150 22.70 -7.87 20.82
CA PRO A 150 23.13 -9.17 20.29
C PRO A 150 21.96 -10.06 19.88
N ARG A 151 20.77 -9.82 20.43
CA ARG A 151 19.54 -10.59 20.15
C ARG A 151 18.75 -10.06 18.96
N ARG A 152 18.95 -8.80 18.57
CA ARG A 152 18.25 -8.15 17.45
C ARG A 152 19.28 -7.28 16.70
N PRO A 153 19.73 -7.70 15.51
CA PRO A 153 20.71 -6.95 14.73
C PRO A 153 20.13 -5.58 14.34
N CYS A 154 21.02 -4.63 14.05
CA CYS A 154 20.61 -3.33 13.55
C CYS A 154 19.84 -3.47 12.24
N ASP A 155 18.74 -2.73 12.15
CA ASP A 155 17.97 -2.66 10.92
C ASP A 155 18.75 -1.86 9.88
N GLU A 156 18.88 -2.42 8.68
CA GLU A 156 19.41 -1.70 7.52
C GLU A 156 18.28 -0.93 6.86
N LEU A 157 18.45 0.38 6.72
CA LEU A 157 17.40 1.23 6.20
C LEU A 157 17.36 1.17 4.68
N SER A 158 16.17 0.83 4.16
CA SER A 158 15.90 0.94 2.72
C SER A 158 15.99 2.39 2.28
N ARG A 159 16.66 2.58 1.15
CA ARG A 159 16.93 3.86 0.51
C ARG A 159 15.63 4.37 -0.12
N PHE A 160 15.35 5.66 -0.05
CA PHE A 160 14.10 6.27 -0.55
C PHE A 160 12.78 5.74 0.03
N THR A 161 12.83 5.06 1.17
CA THR A 161 11.65 4.84 2.00
C THR A 161 11.37 6.09 2.83
N THR A 162 10.11 6.52 2.90
CA THR A 162 9.69 7.53 3.86
C THR A 162 9.55 6.89 5.25
N TYR A 163 10.22 7.46 6.23
CA TYR A 163 10.12 7.07 7.65
C TYR A 163 9.48 8.19 8.46
N PHE A 164 8.69 7.82 9.46
CA PHE A 164 8.13 8.75 10.43
C PHE A 164 9.06 8.93 11.62
N ILE A 165 9.20 10.17 12.09
CA ILE A 165 10.04 10.51 13.24
C ILE A 165 9.18 10.49 14.50
N PHE A 166 9.53 9.66 15.49
CA PHE A 166 8.76 9.48 16.74
C PHE A 166 9.39 10.14 17.96
N ALA A 167 10.71 10.31 17.97
CA ALA A 167 11.43 10.99 19.03
C ALA A 167 12.72 11.61 18.44
N GLU A 168 13.24 12.63 19.12
CA GLU A 168 14.54 13.24 18.81
C GLU A 168 15.40 13.35 20.08
N ASP A 169 16.70 13.17 19.89
CA ASP A 169 17.73 13.41 20.89
C ASP A 169 18.62 14.54 20.35
N ARG A 170 18.51 15.72 20.96
CA ARG A 170 19.20 16.92 20.48
C ARG A 170 20.68 16.95 20.80
N GLU A 171 21.11 16.25 21.86
CA GLU A 171 22.51 16.21 22.27
C GLU A 171 23.34 15.39 21.27
N THR A 172 22.79 14.26 20.83
CA THR A 172 23.44 13.35 19.89
C THR A 172 23.03 13.59 18.43
N HIS A 173 22.10 14.53 18.20
CA HIS A 173 21.47 14.80 16.91
C HIS A 173 20.92 13.54 16.23
N ARG A 174 20.21 12.71 17.00
CA ARG A 174 19.60 11.46 16.52
C ARG A 174 18.08 11.48 16.54
N TYR A 175 17.50 10.70 15.64
CA TYR A 175 16.06 10.63 15.43
C TYR A 175 15.60 9.18 15.46
N LEU A 176 14.54 8.91 16.19
CA LEU A 176 13.92 7.59 16.27
C LEU A 176 12.90 7.42 15.15
N LEU A 177 13.07 6.38 14.35
CA LEU A 177 12.25 6.14 13.16
C LEU A 177 11.27 4.98 13.32
N SER A 178 10.12 5.09 12.65
CA SER A 178 9.24 3.96 12.32
C SER A 178 8.77 4.03 10.87
N GLN A 179 8.45 2.87 10.30
CA GLN A 179 7.78 2.76 9.00
C GLN A 179 6.26 2.96 9.09
N GLY A 180 5.68 2.76 10.29
CA GLY A 180 4.27 2.93 10.55
C GLY A 180 3.94 4.32 11.09
N TYR A 181 2.80 4.88 10.65
CA TYR A 181 2.29 6.13 11.20
C TYR A 181 1.73 5.97 12.62
N ASN A 182 1.14 4.81 12.94
CA ASN A 182 0.48 4.57 14.22
C ASN A 182 1.03 3.32 14.91
N LEU A 183 1.39 3.47 16.19
CA LEU A 183 1.92 2.40 17.05
C LEU A 183 0.91 1.89 18.09
N THR A 184 -0.37 2.32 18.07
CA THR A 184 -1.39 1.96 19.09
C THR A 184 -1.80 0.50 19.06
N THR A 185 -1.86 -0.09 17.88
CA THR A 185 -2.23 -1.49 17.73
C THR A 185 -1.01 -2.34 18.06
N GLY A 186 -1.20 -3.52 18.66
CA GLY A 186 -0.15 -4.57 18.74
C GLY A 186 0.30 -5.09 17.36
N THR A 187 0.17 -4.27 16.32
CA THR A 187 0.63 -4.48 14.96
C THR A 187 2.14 -4.70 14.95
N LYS A 188 2.55 -5.66 14.10
CA LYS A 188 3.93 -6.07 13.79
C LYS A 188 4.83 -4.97 13.21
N LEU A 189 4.50 -3.68 13.30
CA LEU A 189 5.36 -2.60 12.77
C LEU A 189 6.26 -2.08 13.90
N PRO A 190 7.52 -2.54 14.01
CA PRO A 190 8.42 -2.14 15.07
C PRO A 190 8.94 -0.71 14.89
N LEU A 191 9.53 -0.18 15.96
CA LEU A 191 10.50 0.90 15.80
C LEU A 191 11.71 0.34 15.04
N VAL A 192 12.20 1.11 14.07
CA VAL A 192 13.34 0.70 13.22
C VAL A 192 14.66 1.06 13.90
N GLY A 193 14.66 2.08 14.77
CA GLY A 193 15.81 2.50 15.57
C GLY A 193 16.21 3.96 15.34
N TRP A 194 17.32 4.34 15.98
CA TRP A 194 17.88 5.68 15.98
C TRP A 194 18.85 5.89 14.83
N ILE A 195 18.76 7.04 14.15
CA ILE A 195 19.65 7.45 13.06
C ILE A 195 20.23 8.84 13.33
N LYS A 196 21.47 9.09 12.87
CA LYS A 196 22.09 10.43 12.87
C LYS A 196 21.40 11.37 11.87
N GLY A 197 21.18 12.63 12.26
CA GLY A 197 20.50 13.62 11.42
C GLY A 197 21.15 13.88 10.06
N GLU A 198 22.47 13.75 9.95
CA GLU A 198 23.21 13.89 8.68
C GLU A 198 22.87 12.82 7.64
N ASN A 199 22.36 11.66 8.09
CA ASN A 199 21.98 10.53 7.25
C ASN A 199 20.50 10.57 6.86
N MET A 200 19.82 11.69 7.04
CA MET A 200 18.43 11.86 6.65
C MET A 200 18.16 13.19 5.97
N ILE A 201 17.14 13.22 5.11
CA ILE A 201 16.58 14.42 4.51
C ILE A 201 15.17 14.59 5.11
N PRO A 202 14.95 15.57 6.01
CA PRO A 202 13.62 15.83 6.54
C PRO A 202 12.72 16.32 5.41
N TRP A 203 11.51 15.76 5.32
CA TRP A 203 10.50 16.18 4.38
C TRP A 203 9.25 16.59 5.15
N ASN A 204 9.28 17.76 5.77
CA ASN A 204 8.18 18.23 6.62
C ASN A 204 7.09 18.95 5.82
N THR A 205 6.83 18.51 4.60
CA THR A 205 5.78 19.01 3.69
C THR A 205 5.03 17.82 3.09
N ASN A 206 3.86 18.03 2.50
CA ASN A 206 3.23 17.03 1.60
C ASN A 206 3.32 17.46 0.13
N LEU A 207 4.19 18.41 -0.17
CA LEU A 207 4.36 18.96 -1.51
C LEU A 207 5.36 18.14 -2.29
N GLY A 208 5.11 18.05 -3.58
CA GLY A 208 6.01 17.50 -4.56
C GLY A 208 5.87 18.25 -5.86
N ILE A 209 6.72 17.87 -6.80
CA ILE A 209 6.71 18.38 -8.15
C ILE A 209 6.82 17.23 -9.12
N ARG A 210 6.36 17.46 -10.34
CA ARG A 210 6.73 16.65 -11.49
C ARG A 210 6.90 17.53 -12.73
N PRO A 211 7.66 17.09 -13.72
CA PRO A 211 7.57 17.65 -15.06
C PRO A 211 6.13 17.62 -15.61
N LYS A 212 5.75 18.66 -16.33
CA LYS A 212 4.49 18.71 -17.10
C LYS A 212 4.57 17.79 -18.31
N ASN A 213 3.39 17.40 -18.80
CA ASN A 213 3.25 16.50 -19.95
C ASN A 213 2.21 17.09 -20.91
N ASP A 214 2.46 18.33 -21.33
CA ASP A 214 1.46 19.17 -22.00
C ASP A 214 1.46 18.97 -23.53
N SER A 215 2.44 18.26 -24.10
CA SER A 215 2.48 17.94 -25.53
C SER A 215 2.39 16.42 -25.78
N LYS A 216 1.42 16.01 -26.61
CA LYS A 216 1.26 14.62 -27.06
C LYS A 216 2.44 14.15 -27.94
N GLU A 217 3.30 15.06 -28.39
CA GLU A 217 4.35 14.83 -29.38
C GLU A 217 5.78 14.79 -28.80
N GLU A 218 6.00 15.20 -27.53
CA GLU A 218 7.36 15.32 -26.93
C GLU A 218 7.49 14.63 -25.57
N ALA A 219 6.58 13.72 -25.23
CA ALA A 219 6.51 13.05 -23.92
C ALA A 219 7.78 12.28 -23.49
N ASP A 220 8.81 12.20 -24.33
CA ASP A 220 10.09 11.54 -24.04
C ASP A 220 11.34 12.45 -24.24
N THR A 221 11.19 13.76 -24.54
CA THR A 221 12.35 14.61 -24.95
C THR A 221 12.61 15.84 -24.10
N GLU A 222 11.63 16.38 -23.35
CA GLU A 222 11.91 17.54 -22.50
C GLU A 222 12.62 17.08 -21.21
N ILE A 223 13.83 17.59 -20.99
CA ILE A 223 14.68 17.27 -19.85
C ILE A 223 14.74 18.48 -18.91
N ILE A 224 14.39 18.28 -17.64
CA ILE A 224 14.56 19.29 -16.60
C ILE A 224 15.91 19.11 -15.93
N THR A 225 16.72 20.17 -15.85
CA THR A 225 18.03 20.12 -15.19
C THR A 225 17.93 20.50 -13.72
N GLY A 226 18.38 19.63 -12.84
CA GLY A 226 18.61 19.85 -11.41
C GLY A 226 20.10 20.00 -11.09
N TYR A 227 20.43 20.76 -10.05
CA TYR A 227 21.80 21.12 -9.69
C TYR A 227 22.11 20.73 -8.25
N HIS A 228 23.27 20.10 -7.99
CA HIS A 228 23.62 19.65 -6.64
C HIS A 228 23.68 20.78 -5.60
N THR A 229 24.09 21.98 -6.02
CA THR A 229 24.13 23.15 -5.16
C THR A 229 23.50 24.36 -5.83
N LEU A 230 23.03 25.33 -5.02
CA LEU A 230 22.55 26.61 -5.53
C LEU A 230 23.64 27.38 -6.31
N LYS A 231 24.92 27.19 -5.95
CA LYS A 231 26.06 27.78 -6.67
C LYS A 231 26.18 27.20 -8.08
N ASP A 232 26.07 25.89 -8.22
CA ASP A 232 26.09 25.21 -9.52
C ASP A 232 24.91 25.64 -10.40
N ALA A 233 23.74 25.80 -9.77
CA ALA A 233 22.54 26.31 -10.42
C ALA A 233 22.72 27.73 -10.98
N LYS A 234 23.34 28.62 -10.19
CA LYS A 234 23.66 30.00 -10.63
C LYS A 234 24.71 30.06 -11.74
N LEU A 235 25.59 29.06 -11.81
CA LEU A 235 26.62 28.95 -12.83
C LEU A 235 26.16 28.16 -14.07
N ASN A 236 24.93 27.63 -14.07
CA ASN A 236 24.44 26.69 -15.08
C ASN A 236 25.44 25.56 -15.35
N ALA A 237 26.02 24.99 -14.29
CA ALA A 237 26.95 23.88 -14.40
C ALA A 237 26.26 22.63 -15.00
N GLU A 238 27.03 21.60 -15.31
CA GLU A 238 26.44 20.31 -15.68
C GLU A 238 25.60 19.78 -14.50
N GLY A 239 24.35 19.42 -14.79
CA GLY A 239 23.36 19.06 -13.79
C GLY A 239 22.78 17.67 -14.01
N ILE A 240 22.02 17.24 -13.01
CA ILE A 240 21.16 16.06 -13.04
C ILE A 240 20.04 16.32 -14.03
N LYS A 241 19.72 15.33 -14.87
CA LYS A 241 18.65 15.46 -15.85
C LYS A 241 17.45 14.62 -15.43
N LEU A 242 16.29 15.25 -15.29
CA LEU A 242 15.01 14.63 -15.00
C LEU A 242 14.20 14.47 -16.28
N LEU A 243 13.72 13.26 -16.53
CA LEU A 243 12.86 12.87 -17.63
C LEU A 243 11.44 13.42 -17.41
N SER A 244 10.89 14.05 -18.44
CA SER A 244 9.47 14.42 -18.48
C SER A 244 8.58 13.23 -18.88
N GLY A 245 7.31 13.52 -19.19
CA GLY A 245 6.36 12.53 -19.68
C GLY A 245 5.39 11.99 -18.62
N ASN A 246 4.55 11.05 -19.05
CA ASN A 246 3.55 10.42 -18.18
C ASN A 246 4.11 9.38 -17.22
N ILE A 247 5.42 9.10 -17.26
CA ILE A 247 6.07 8.13 -16.38
C ILE A 247 5.77 8.39 -14.90
N TRP A 248 5.59 9.66 -14.52
CA TRP A 248 5.31 10.08 -13.14
C TRP A 248 4.02 9.45 -12.61
N TYR A 249 2.98 9.32 -13.44
CA TYR A 249 1.72 8.63 -13.07
C TYR A 249 1.86 7.11 -12.87
N SER A 250 3.04 6.54 -13.11
CA SER A 250 3.33 5.13 -12.81
C SER A 250 4.09 4.93 -11.49
N TYR A 251 4.37 6.01 -10.75
CA TYR A 251 5.12 5.97 -9.50
C TYR A 251 4.26 6.39 -8.30
N GLU A 252 4.37 5.65 -7.20
CA GLU A 252 3.64 5.99 -5.97
C GLU A 252 4.21 7.26 -5.29
N LEU A 253 5.48 7.58 -5.55
CA LEU A 253 6.17 8.75 -5.03
C LEU A 253 6.72 9.60 -6.18
N HIS A 254 6.23 10.83 -6.28
CA HIS A 254 6.80 11.86 -7.15
C HIS A 254 7.96 12.58 -6.45
N VAL A 255 8.57 13.56 -7.11
CA VAL A 255 9.74 14.29 -6.60
C VAL A 255 9.33 15.17 -5.39
N PRO A 256 9.74 14.83 -4.15
CA PRO A 256 9.32 15.58 -2.98
C PRO A 256 9.95 16.98 -2.93
N LEU A 257 9.13 17.98 -2.66
CA LEU A 257 9.56 19.37 -2.49
C LEU A 257 9.95 19.59 -1.02
N LEU A 258 11.22 19.87 -0.78
CA LEU A 258 11.77 20.11 0.55
C LEU A 258 11.59 21.57 0.96
N ASP A 259 11.99 22.50 0.09
CA ASP A 259 11.93 23.94 0.34
C ASP A 259 11.92 24.75 -0.97
N ARG A 260 11.63 26.05 -0.89
CA ARG A 260 11.84 27.03 -1.97
C ARG A 260 12.93 28.01 -1.56
N VAL A 261 13.99 28.09 -2.35
CA VAL A 261 15.14 28.94 -2.06
C VAL A 261 15.42 29.81 -3.28
N GLU A 262 15.21 31.12 -3.12
CA GLU A 262 15.27 32.09 -4.23
C GLU A 262 14.26 31.73 -5.34
N ASN A 263 14.70 31.46 -6.56
CA ASN A 263 13.86 31.03 -7.68
C ASN A 263 14.07 29.53 -8.00
N TYR A 264 14.36 28.72 -6.98
CA TYR A 264 14.64 27.29 -7.12
C TYR A 264 13.84 26.45 -6.14
N TYR A 265 13.31 25.34 -6.63
CA TYR A 265 12.82 24.24 -5.82
C TYR A 265 14.00 23.43 -5.28
N HIS A 266 14.12 23.32 -3.95
CA HIS A 266 15.00 22.34 -3.31
C HIS A 266 14.23 21.04 -3.14
N VAL A 267 14.67 19.98 -3.80
CA VAL A 267 13.95 18.70 -3.87
C VAL A 267 14.82 17.54 -3.44
N ALA A 268 14.19 16.43 -3.08
CA ALA A 268 14.84 15.12 -2.98
C ALA A 268 14.40 14.24 -4.14
N ALA A 269 15.24 13.36 -4.64
CA ALA A 269 14.78 12.28 -5.51
C ALA A 269 15.64 11.03 -5.32
N PRO A 270 15.07 9.82 -5.48
CA PRO A 270 15.87 8.67 -5.83
C PRO A 270 16.28 8.84 -7.30
N GLY A 271 17.17 8.02 -7.83
CA GLY A 271 17.47 8.06 -9.28
C GLY A 271 16.25 7.91 -10.22
N ILE A 272 15.03 7.66 -9.72
CA ILE A 272 13.81 7.52 -10.52
C ILE A 272 13.56 8.77 -11.36
N GLY A 273 13.35 8.55 -12.67
CA GLY A 273 13.13 9.63 -13.62
C GLY A 273 14.39 10.43 -13.93
N MET A 274 15.59 10.00 -13.52
CA MET A 274 16.86 10.65 -13.88
C MET A 274 17.57 9.95 -15.05
N GLU A 275 18.25 10.71 -15.92
CA GLU A 275 19.06 10.14 -17.01
C GLU A 275 20.10 9.15 -16.45
N GLY A 276 20.21 7.96 -17.06
CA GLY A 276 21.11 6.89 -16.61
C GLY A 276 20.51 5.92 -15.59
N PHE A 277 19.42 6.30 -14.92
CA PHE A 277 18.64 5.43 -14.05
C PHE A 277 17.45 4.87 -14.82
N LYS A 278 17.70 3.81 -15.58
CA LYS A 278 16.62 3.02 -16.18
C LYS A 278 15.99 2.20 -15.07
N ARG A 279 14.68 2.35 -14.86
CA ARG A 279 13.89 1.32 -14.15
C ARG A 279 14.24 0.02 -14.87
N SER A 280 14.90 -0.91 -14.17
CA SER A 280 14.89 -2.29 -14.63
C SER A 280 13.42 -2.65 -14.84
N ASP A 281 13.06 -3.46 -15.84
CA ASP A 281 11.69 -3.72 -16.29
C ASP A 281 10.79 -4.42 -15.23
N THR A 282 11.03 -4.17 -13.95
CA THR A 282 10.26 -4.46 -12.74
C THR A 282 8.76 -4.31 -12.96
N THR A 283 8.26 -3.20 -13.51
CA THR A 283 6.81 -3.08 -13.77
C THR A 283 6.30 -4.20 -14.66
N GLN A 284 6.97 -4.49 -15.77
CA GLN A 284 6.60 -5.60 -16.65
C GLN A 284 6.84 -6.97 -15.98
N THR A 285 7.86 -7.08 -15.13
CA THR A 285 8.21 -8.28 -14.36
C THR A 285 7.09 -8.66 -13.39
N PHE A 286 6.51 -7.67 -12.71
CA PHE A 286 5.51 -7.87 -11.66
C PHE A 286 4.07 -7.71 -12.15
N ASN A 287 3.83 -7.05 -13.28
CA ASN A 287 2.54 -7.11 -13.97
C ASN A 287 2.12 -8.56 -14.27
N GLU A 288 3.07 -9.45 -14.61
CA GLU A 288 2.81 -10.89 -14.79
C GLU A 288 2.41 -11.61 -13.48
N MET A 289 2.72 -11.04 -12.31
CA MET A 289 2.29 -11.57 -11.01
C MET A 289 0.88 -11.12 -10.63
N ARG A 290 0.41 -10.03 -11.23
CA ARG A 290 -0.96 -9.51 -11.08
C ARG A 290 -1.96 -10.17 -12.03
N GLN A 291 -1.51 -11.15 -12.83
CA GLN A 291 -2.35 -11.91 -13.75
C GLN A 291 -2.54 -13.33 -13.25
N VAL A 292 -3.78 -13.67 -12.89
CA VAL A 292 -4.13 -14.95 -12.24
C VAL A 292 -5.16 -15.69 -13.08
N ASP A 293 -4.86 -16.94 -13.39
CA ASP A 293 -5.79 -17.85 -14.05
C ASP A 293 -6.29 -18.87 -13.05
N VAL A 294 -7.61 -18.90 -12.87
CA VAL A 294 -8.32 -19.83 -11.98
C VAL A 294 -9.01 -20.86 -12.86
N PHE A 295 -8.66 -22.13 -12.67
CA PHE A 295 -9.20 -23.21 -13.48
C PHE A 295 -9.77 -24.34 -12.61
N PHE A 296 -10.98 -24.78 -12.95
CA PHE A 296 -11.66 -25.85 -12.23
C PHE A 296 -11.67 -27.14 -13.06
N LEU A 297 -11.09 -28.21 -12.52
CA LEU A 297 -11.28 -29.56 -13.03
C LEU A 297 -12.33 -30.25 -12.15
N LEU A 298 -13.52 -30.47 -12.71
CA LEU A 298 -14.68 -30.94 -11.97
C LEU A 298 -15.02 -32.38 -12.33
N ASP A 299 -15.22 -33.20 -11.33
CA ASP A 299 -15.93 -34.46 -11.47
C ASP A 299 -17.41 -34.17 -11.76
N GLY A 300 -17.92 -34.71 -12.87
CA GLY A 300 -19.28 -34.49 -13.38
C GLY A 300 -20.28 -35.59 -13.03
N THR A 301 -19.95 -36.48 -12.10
CA THR A 301 -20.84 -37.59 -11.70
C THR A 301 -21.95 -37.15 -10.75
N ALA A 302 -22.92 -38.04 -10.54
CA ALA A 302 -24.15 -37.77 -9.80
C ALA A 302 -23.92 -37.25 -8.36
N SER A 303 -22.86 -37.70 -7.69
CA SER A 303 -22.51 -37.26 -6.33
C SER A 303 -22.01 -35.81 -6.26
N MET A 304 -21.65 -35.23 -7.40
CA MET A 304 -20.93 -33.96 -7.48
C MET A 304 -21.82 -32.74 -7.80
N ASP A 305 -23.12 -32.93 -8.01
CA ASP A 305 -24.07 -31.85 -8.38
C ASP A 305 -24.01 -30.62 -7.44
N PRO A 306 -23.97 -30.76 -6.09
CA PRO A 306 -23.83 -29.60 -5.20
C PRO A 306 -22.50 -28.85 -5.36
N TYR A 307 -21.44 -29.55 -5.78
CA TYR A 307 -20.09 -29.00 -5.90
C TYR A 307 -19.86 -28.26 -7.22
N VAL A 308 -20.57 -28.64 -8.29
CA VAL A 308 -20.64 -27.85 -9.51
C VAL A 308 -21.23 -26.47 -9.21
N THR A 309 -22.28 -26.43 -8.39
CA THR A 309 -22.88 -25.16 -7.91
C THR A 309 -21.89 -24.39 -7.02
N ALA A 310 -21.24 -25.06 -6.08
CA ALA A 310 -20.24 -24.42 -5.21
C ALA A 310 -19.04 -23.83 -5.99
N ALA A 311 -18.56 -24.49 -7.04
CA ALA A 311 -17.50 -23.95 -7.90
C ALA A 311 -17.95 -22.68 -8.64
N LYS A 312 -19.21 -22.62 -9.08
CA LYS A 312 -19.79 -21.39 -9.65
C LYS A 312 -19.84 -20.26 -8.61
N GLU A 313 -20.26 -20.56 -7.38
CA GLU A 313 -20.29 -19.59 -6.28
C GLU A 313 -18.89 -19.10 -5.90
N ALA A 314 -17.88 -19.97 -5.93
CA ALA A 314 -16.48 -19.62 -5.71
C ALA A 314 -15.99 -18.61 -6.75
N SER A 315 -16.18 -18.90 -8.04
CA SER A 315 -15.81 -17.98 -9.14
C SER A 315 -16.52 -16.63 -9.04
N LYS A 316 -17.80 -16.65 -8.66
CA LYS A 316 -18.57 -15.44 -8.40
C LYS A 316 -18.00 -14.65 -7.21
N GLY A 317 -17.67 -15.34 -6.12
CA GLY A 317 -17.00 -14.75 -4.95
C GLY A 317 -15.68 -14.10 -5.33
N ILE A 318 -14.83 -14.77 -6.14
CA ILE A 318 -13.57 -14.19 -6.63
C ILE A 318 -13.84 -12.93 -7.46
N ALA A 319 -14.73 -13.01 -8.45
CA ALA A 319 -15.03 -11.89 -9.33
C ALA A 319 -15.65 -10.70 -8.58
N GLU A 320 -16.61 -10.94 -7.69
CA GLU A 320 -17.36 -9.87 -7.02
C GLU A 320 -16.68 -9.35 -5.74
N GLU A 321 -16.11 -10.22 -4.92
CA GLU A 321 -15.60 -9.87 -3.59
C GLU A 321 -14.15 -9.40 -3.65
N LEU A 322 -13.28 -10.10 -4.39
CA LEU A 322 -11.87 -9.72 -4.45
C LEU A 322 -11.66 -8.44 -5.27
N GLN A 323 -12.36 -8.24 -6.38
CA GLN A 323 -12.27 -6.97 -7.13
C GLN A 323 -12.67 -5.74 -6.30
N ARG A 324 -13.64 -5.88 -5.38
CA ARG A 324 -14.06 -4.79 -4.50
C ARG A 324 -13.02 -4.47 -3.43
N GLN A 325 -12.21 -5.46 -3.05
CA GLN A 325 -11.15 -5.27 -2.07
C GLN A 325 -9.98 -4.49 -2.70
N ARG A 326 -9.59 -3.41 -2.04
CA ARG A 326 -8.58 -2.44 -2.53
C ARG A 326 -7.27 -3.11 -2.94
N GLU A 327 -6.87 -4.16 -2.24
CA GLU A 327 -5.61 -4.89 -2.44
C GLU A 327 -5.57 -5.76 -3.71
N PHE A 328 -6.70 -5.96 -4.40
CA PHE A 328 -6.79 -6.71 -5.67
C PHE A 328 -7.29 -5.87 -6.85
N GLN A 329 -7.51 -4.56 -6.69
CA GLN A 329 -7.98 -3.70 -7.79
C GLN A 329 -7.03 -3.67 -9.00
N GLN A 330 -5.77 -4.05 -8.79
CA GLN A 330 -4.74 -4.13 -9.84
C GLN A 330 -4.53 -5.57 -10.37
N THR A 331 -5.30 -6.55 -9.86
CA THR A 331 -5.18 -7.96 -10.26
C THR A 331 -6.24 -8.31 -11.30
N THR A 332 -5.81 -8.96 -12.39
CA THR A 332 -6.72 -9.45 -13.45
C THR A 332 -6.90 -10.97 -13.29
N PHE A 333 -8.16 -11.42 -13.32
CA PHE A 333 -8.51 -12.84 -13.20
C PHE A 333 -9.10 -13.38 -14.50
N ARG A 334 -8.76 -14.63 -14.83
CA ARG A 334 -9.42 -15.38 -15.91
C ARG A 334 -9.89 -16.72 -15.39
N PHE A 335 -11.05 -17.14 -15.87
CA PHE A 335 -11.74 -18.32 -15.39
C PHE A 335 -11.94 -19.35 -16.50
N GLY A 336 -11.65 -20.61 -16.20
CA GLY A 336 -11.91 -21.74 -17.09
C GLY A 336 -12.35 -22.97 -16.30
N PHE A 337 -12.95 -23.93 -16.99
CA PHE A 337 -13.25 -25.23 -16.39
C PHE A 337 -13.20 -26.37 -17.41
N LEU A 338 -13.06 -27.58 -16.90
CA LEU A 338 -13.24 -28.83 -17.61
C LEU A 338 -13.95 -29.83 -16.71
N VAL A 339 -14.88 -30.59 -17.27
CA VAL A 339 -15.58 -31.66 -16.58
C VAL A 339 -15.06 -33.01 -17.06
N TYR A 340 -14.62 -33.85 -16.11
CA TYR A 340 -14.29 -35.25 -16.35
C TYR A 340 -15.31 -36.16 -15.67
N ARG A 341 -15.51 -37.32 -16.26
CA ARG A 341 -16.37 -38.44 -15.82
C ARG A 341 -15.71 -39.73 -16.29
N ASP A 342 -16.39 -40.85 -16.25
CA ASP A 342 -15.97 -42.05 -16.96
C ASP A 342 -16.54 -42.17 -18.40
N THR A 343 -15.99 -43.11 -19.18
CA THR A 343 -16.29 -43.38 -20.59
C THR A 343 -17.76 -43.69 -20.88
N PHE A 344 -18.55 -44.08 -19.87
CA PHE A 344 -20.00 -44.24 -20.03
C PHE A 344 -20.69 -42.93 -20.49
N ALA A 345 -20.15 -41.78 -20.09
CA ALA A 345 -20.74 -40.47 -20.37
C ALA A 345 -20.76 -40.14 -21.87
N ASP A 346 -19.83 -40.71 -22.65
CA ASP A 346 -19.76 -40.54 -24.11
C ASP A 346 -21.05 -40.97 -24.81
N ASN A 347 -21.67 -42.04 -24.32
CA ASN A 347 -22.90 -42.59 -24.88
C ASN A 347 -24.14 -41.80 -24.40
N LEU A 348 -24.11 -41.27 -23.17
CA LEU A 348 -25.23 -40.55 -22.58
C LEU A 348 -25.34 -39.10 -23.10
N LEU A 349 -24.23 -38.39 -23.15
CA LEU A 349 -24.17 -36.98 -23.56
C LEU A 349 -23.86 -36.83 -25.06
N GLY A 350 -23.37 -37.89 -25.68
CA GLY A 350 -23.01 -37.95 -27.09
C GLY A 350 -21.59 -37.43 -27.37
N LYS A 351 -20.93 -38.04 -28.36
CA LYS A 351 -19.52 -37.82 -28.73
C LYS A 351 -19.11 -36.39 -29.08
N LYS A 352 -20.08 -35.50 -29.33
CA LYS A 352 -19.83 -34.08 -29.60
C LYS A 352 -19.64 -33.26 -28.32
N ILE A 353 -20.20 -33.73 -27.21
CA ILE A 353 -20.16 -33.07 -25.91
C ILE A 353 -19.11 -33.74 -25.03
N CYS A 354 -19.04 -35.08 -25.06
CA CYS A 354 -18.07 -35.86 -24.31
C CYS A 354 -17.27 -36.80 -25.20
N ASN A 355 -15.96 -36.91 -24.96
CA ASN A 355 -15.11 -37.84 -25.67
C ASN A 355 -14.07 -38.42 -24.71
N ASP A 356 -14.10 -39.75 -24.55
CA ASP A 356 -13.28 -40.51 -23.62
C ASP A 356 -13.43 -40.02 -22.17
N GLY A 357 -14.67 -39.75 -21.74
CA GLY A 357 -14.98 -39.26 -20.39
C GLY A 357 -14.66 -37.77 -20.15
N ILE A 358 -14.09 -37.08 -21.15
CA ILE A 358 -13.81 -35.63 -21.11
C ILE A 358 -14.95 -34.88 -21.78
N CYS A 359 -15.68 -34.09 -21.01
CA CYS A 359 -16.96 -33.56 -21.44
C CYS A 359 -16.99 -32.03 -21.58
N GLU A 360 -17.94 -31.36 -20.93
CA GLU A 360 -18.14 -29.92 -21.01
C GLU A 360 -16.86 -29.18 -20.59
N ARG A 361 -16.52 -28.15 -21.35
CA ARG A 361 -15.30 -27.37 -21.12
C ARG A 361 -15.46 -25.93 -21.54
N GLN A 362 -14.75 -25.07 -20.83
CA GLN A 362 -14.55 -23.67 -21.18
C GLN A 362 -13.05 -23.36 -21.02
N PRO A 363 -12.27 -23.36 -22.12
CA PRO A 363 -10.86 -22.98 -22.08
C PRO A 363 -10.69 -21.54 -21.61
N LEU A 364 -9.47 -21.25 -21.13
CA LEU A 364 -9.02 -19.87 -20.95
C LEU A 364 -8.91 -19.17 -22.31
N ASP A 365 -9.31 -17.89 -22.36
CA ASP A 365 -9.27 -17.11 -23.60
C ASP A 365 -7.83 -16.97 -24.12
N ARG A 366 -7.62 -17.23 -25.41
CA ARG A 366 -6.31 -17.17 -26.06
C ARG A 366 -5.90 -15.76 -26.50
N THR A 367 -6.86 -14.84 -26.56
CA THR A 367 -6.66 -13.52 -27.20
C THR A 367 -6.33 -12.39 -26.21
N THR A 368 -6.49 -12.62 -24.91
CA THR A 368 -6.40 -11.60 -23.87
C THR A 368 -5.43 -12.02 -22.75
N CYS A 369 -4.16 -11.60 -22.88
CA CYS A 369 -3.11 -11.76 -21.86
C CYS A 369 -2.70 -10.42 -21.20
N GLN A 370 -3.41 -9.33 -21.49
CA GLN A 370 -3.08 -8.00 -20.95
C GLN A 370 -3.84 -7.75 -19.64
N SER A 371 -3.34 -6.84 -18.80
CA SER A 371 -4.03 -6.41 -17.58
C SER A 371 -5.12 -5.39 -17.93
N ASP A 372 -6.38 -5.78 -17.77
CA ASP A 372 -7.53 -4.90 -17.95
C ASP A 372 -8.64 -5.44 -17.04
N THR A 373 -9.18 -4.57 -16.18
CA THR A 373 -10.24 -4.93 -15.22
C THR A 373 -11.48 -5.46 -15.93
N SER A 374 -11.78 -4.98 -17.15
CA SER A 374 -12.89 -5.46 -17.97
C SER A 374 -12.71 -6.91 -18.45
N ILE A 375 -11.47 -7.43 -18.52
CA ILE A 375 -11.21 -8.83 -18.88
C ILE A 375 -11.76 -9.76 -17.82
N THR A 376 -11.66 -9.39 -16.54
CA THR A 376 -12.14 -10.23 -15.45
C THR A 376 -13.65 -10.42 -15.53
N ASP A 377 -14.40 -9.33 -15.70
CA ASP A 377 -15.87 -9.35 -15.79
C ASP A 377 -16.33 -10.13 -17.01
N ASN A 378 -15.69 -9.89 -18.16
CA ASN A 378 -15.96 -10.61 -19.39
C ASN A 378 -15.63 -12.11 -19.27
N SER A 379 -14.51 -12.45 -18.63
CA SER A 379 -14.13 -13.85 -18.39
C SER A 379 -15.12 -14.54 -17.46
N PHE A 380 -15.54 -13.87 -16.38
CA PHE A 380 -16.53 -14.39 -15.45
C PHE A 380 -17.90 -14.59 -16.14
N ALA A 381 -18.37 -13.62 -16.91
CA ALA A 381 -19.64 -13.74 -17.64
C ALA A 381 -19.64 -14.92 -18.64
N LYS A 382 -18.52 -15.15 -19.34
CA LYS A 382 -18.33 -16.32 -20.22
C LYS A 382 -18.35 -17.62 -19.41
N PHE A 383 -17.58 -17.69 -18.32
CA PHE A 383 -17.53 -18.83 -17.42
C PHE A 383 -18.91 -19.18 -16.86
N GLU A 384 -19.62 -18.19 -16.30
CA GLU A 384 -20.92 -18.37 -15.68
C GLU A 384 -21.97 -18.89 -16.68
N LYS A 385 -21.94 -18.38 -17.91
CA LYS A 385 -22.81 -18.85 -18.99
C LYS A 385 -22.51 -20.29 -19.41
N ALA A 386 -21.24 -20.68 -19.44
CA ALA A 386 -20.82 -22.02 -19.85
C ALA A 386 -21.09 -23.06 -18.75
N ILE A 387 -20.73 -22.77 -17.50
CA ILE A 387 -20.88 -23.72 -16.38
C ILE A 387 -22.35 -24.00 -16.02
N LYS A 388 -23.27 -23.06 -16.29
CA LYS A 388 -24.73 -23.27 -16.16
C LYS A 388 -25.28 -24.44 -16.99
N LYS A 389 -24.54 -24.91 -17.99
CA LYS A 389 -24.94 -26.04 -18.85
C LYS A 389 -24.44 -27.39 -18.33
N VAL A 390 -23.55 -27.39 -17.34
CA VAL A 390 -23.02 -28.61 -16.74
C VAL A 390 -24.11 -29.26 -15.91
N THR A 391 -24.34 -30.54 -16.15
CA THR A 391 -25.31 -31.35 -15.39
C THR A 391 -24.63 -32.62 -14.92
N ALA A 392 -24.89 -33.01 -13.68
CA ALA A 392 -24.41 -34.28 -13.16
C ALA A 392 -25.01 -35.47 -13.93
N THR A 393 -24.22 -36.51 -14.19
CA THR A 393 -24.69 -37.72 -14.88
C THR A 393 -24.54 -38.94 -13.99
N ALA A 394 -25.53 -39.84 -14.04
CA ALA A 394 -25.54 -41.06 -13.26
C ALA A 394 -25.51 -42.29 -14.18
N GLU A 395 -24.71 -43.29 -13.82
CA GLU A 395 -24.79 -44.64 -14.37
C GLU A 395 -25.44 -45.60 -13.37
N LYS A 396 -26.25 -46.55 -13.87
CA LYS A 396 -26.94 -47.54 -13.01
C LYS A 396 -26.00 -48.64 -12.49
N ASN A 397 -24.90 -48.89 -13.20
CA ASN A 397 -23.89 -49.91 -12.92
C ASN A 397 -22.50 -49.26 -12.80
N ASP A 398 -22.44 -48.14 -12.10
CA ASP A 398 -21.24 -47.38 -11.81
C ASP A 398 -20.15 -48.26 -11.16
N ASP A 399 -18.95 -48.27 -11.73
CA ASP A 399 -17.79 -48.98 -11.20
C ASP A 399 -17.03 -48.17 -10.16
N TYR A 400 -17.31 -46.86 -10.04
CA TYR A 400 -16.78 -45.81 -9.15
C TYR A 400 -15.46 -45.13 -9.54
N PRO A 401 -14.44 -45.76 -10.17
CA PRO A 401 -13.30 -45.03 -10.70
C PRO A 401 -13.68 -44.09 -11.85
N GLU A 402 -13.08 -42.89 -11.85
CA GLU A 402 -13.34 -41.86 -12.85
C GLU A 402 -12.11 -41.63 -13.76
N GLN A 403 -12.24 -40.88 -14.87
CA GLN A 403 -11.10 -40.55 -15.72
C GLN A 403 -10.29 -39.35 -15.21
N LEU A 404 -9.91 -39.35 -13.93
CA LEU A 404 -9.19 -38.24 -13.29
C LEU A 404 -7.86 -37.93 -14.01
N PHE A 405 -7.08 -38.94 -14.41
CA PHE A 405 -5.81 -38.72 -15.08
C PHE A 405 -5.96 -38.19 -16.50
N ALA A 406 -6.96 -38.68 -17.24
CA ALA A 406 -7.30 -38.12 -18.55
C ALA A 406 -7.78 -36.67 -18.41
N GLY A 407 -8.56 -36.37 -17.35
CA GLY A 407 -8.96 -35.02 -16.98
C GLY A 407 -7.76 -34.10 -16.76
N LEU A 408 -6.81 -34.53 -15.92
CA LEU A 408 -5.57 -33.79 -15.67
C LEU A 408 -4.75 -33.56 -16.94
N GLU A 409 -4.64 -34.57 -17.82
CA GLU A 409 -3.94 -34.39 -19.10
C GLU A 409 -4.67 -33.38 -20.02
N ALA A 410 -6.00 -33.43 -20.05
CA ALA A 410 -6.83 -32.56 -20.87
C ALA A 410 -6.82 -31.09 -20.38
N VAL A 411 -6.57 -30.83 -19.10
CA VAL A 411 -6.43 -29.45 -18.57
C VAL A 411 -5.29 -28.68 -19.24
N ILE A 412 -4.18 -29.35 -19.57
CA ILE A 412 -2.97 -28.71 -20.09
C ILE A 412 -3.22 -27.86 -21.34
N PRO A 413 -3.83 -28.39 -22.43
CA PRO A 413 -4.14 -27.56 -23.61
C PRO A 413 -5.19 -26.47 -23.34
N GLU A 414 -6.14 -26.70 -22.43
CA GLU A 414 -7.23 -25.75 -22.12
C GLU A 414 -6.74 -24.51 -21.35
N MET A 415 -5.62 -24.67 -20.61
CA MET A 415 -4.98 -23.60 -19.83
C MET A 415 -3.72 -23.00 -20.48
N SER A 416 -3.28 -23.55 -21.62
CA SER A 416 -2.00 -23.20 -22.26
C SER A 416 -1.87 -21.73 -22.68
N ALA A 417 -2.98 -20.99 -22.78
CA ALA A 417 -2.97 -19.56 -23.07
C ALA A 417 -2.27 -18.75 -21.96
N CYS A 418 -1.46 -17.77 -22.35
CA CYS A 418 -0.70 -16.89 -21.46
C CYS A 418 0.12 -17.70 -20.41
N PRO A 419 1.15 -18.45 -20.83
CA PRO A 419 1.87 -19.38 -19.97
C PRO A 419 2.54 -18.72 -18.75
N ASN A 420 2.78 -17.41 -18.81
CA ASN A 420 3.40 -16.63 -17.75
C ASN A 420 2.41 -16.11 -16.70
N ASN A 421 1.10 -16.40 -16.79
CA ASN A 421 0.16 -16.06 -15.73
C ASN A 421 0.34 -17.03 -14.54
N ASN A 422 -0.04 -16.59 -13.34
CA ASN A 422 -0.12 -17.48 -12.19
C ASN A 422 -1.28 -18.46 -12.40
N LYS A 423 -1.02 -19.76 -12.49
CA LYS A 423 -2.03 -20.80 -12.70
C LYS A 423 -2.45 -21.42 -11.38
N LEU A 424 -3.72 -21.28 -11.02
CA LEU A 424 -4.35 -21.92 -9.87
C LEU A 424 -5.36 -22.95 -10.38
N VAL A 425 -5.06 -24.23 -10.16
CA VAL A 425 -5.90 -25.35 -10.62
C VAL A 425 -6.58 -26.00 -9.42
N PHE A 426 -7.91 -26.04 -9.44
CA PHE A 426 -8.73 -26.68 -8.42
C PHE A 426 -9.35 -27.96 -8.99
N VAL A 427 -8.89 -29.10 -8.49
CA VAL A 427 -9.42 -30.42 -8.84
C VAL A 427 -10.43 -30.82 -7.78
N ILE A 428 -11.70 -30.96 -8.17
CA ILE A 428 -12.80 -31.24 -7.25
C ILE A 428 -13.43 -32.58 -7.66
N GLY A 429 -13.45 -33.54 -6.75
CA GLY A 429 -13.99 -34.88 -7.01
C GLY A 429 -14.16 -35.68 -5.73
N ASP A 430 -14.81 -36.83 -5.82
CA ASP A 430 -14.91 -37.80 -4.73
C ASP A 430 -14.14 -39.10 -5.00
N HIS A 431 -13.97 -39.49 -6.27
CA HIS A 431 -13.29 -40.72 -6.67
C HIS A 431 -12.04 -40.53 -7.52
N GLY A 432 -11.09 -41.43 -7.34
CA GLY A 432 -9.83 -41.48 -8.07
C GLY A 432 -9.94 -42.22 -9.40
N ASP A 433 -8.83 -42.23 -10.13
CA ASP A 433 -8.67 -42.94 -11.39
C ASP A 433 -8.59 -44.46 -11.20
N ALA A 434 -8.97 -45.22 -12.23
CA ALA A 434 -8.78 -46.67 -12.27
C ALA A 434 -7.29 -47.05 -12.25
N GLY A 435 -6.42 -46.21 -12.82
CA GLY A 435 -4.98 -46.37 -12.80
C GLY A 435 -4.37 -46.06 -11.43
N GLU A 436 -3.34 -46.80 -11.03
CA GLU A 436 -2.71 -46.61 -9.71
C GLU A 436 -1.93 -45.30 -9.60
N THR A 437 -1.28 -44.85 -10.68
CA THR A 437 -0.43 -43.65 -10.67
C THR A 437 -0.54 -42.87 -11.97
N ILE A 438 -0.54 -41.54 -11.86
CA ILE A 438 -0.45 -40.65 -13.02
C ILE A 438 0.88 -40.84 -13.75
N SER A 439 0.86 -40.78 -15.09
CA SER A 439 2.07 -40.85 -15.88
C SER A 439 3.03 -39.69 -15.58
N GLN A 440 4.31 -39.99 -15.40
CA GLN A 440 5.35 -38.97 -15.23
C GLN A 440 5.41 -38.00 -16.42
N SER A 441 5.06 -38.45 -17.63
CA SER A 441 5.00 -37.58 -18.81
C SER A 441 3.99 -36.44 -18.66
N VAL A 442 2.86 -36.68 -17.96
CA VAL A 442 1.84 -35.67 -17.69
C VAL A 442 2.36 -34.67 -16.65
N ILE A 443 2.98 -35.16 -15.58
CA ILE A 443 3.61 -34.33 -14.54
C ILE A 443 4.68 -33.41 -15.14
N ASP A 444 5.57 -33.97 -15.96
CA ASP A 444 6.65 -33.21 -16.62
C ASP A 444 6.09 -32.17 -17.61
N ARG A 445 4.98 -32.50 -18.28
CA ARG A 445 4.29 -31.57 -19.17
C ARG A 445 3.64 -30.43 -18.40
N PHE A 446 3.01 -30.67 -17.26
CA PHE A 446 2.50 -29.61 -16.37
C PHE A 446 3.63 -28.64 -15.97
N LYS A 447 4.75 -29.16 -15.46
CA LYS A 447 5.90 -28.34 -15.03
C LYS A 447 6.50 -27.51 -16.16
N ARG A 448 6.60 -28.10 -17.35
CA ARG A 448 7.19 -27.43 -18.52
C ARG A 448 6.25 -26.38 -19.11
N THR A 449 4.95 -26.66 -19.16
CA THR A 449 3.95 -25.76 -19.76
C THR A 449 3.60 -24.61 -18.81
N PHE A 450 3.59 -24.85 -17.50
CA PHE A 450 3.16 -23.87 -16.49
C PHE A 450 4.26 -23.63 -15.45
N PRO A 451 5.14 -22.63 -15.67
CA PRO A 451 6.23 -22.34 -14.75
C PRO A 451 5.76 -21.83 -13.38
N LYS A 452 4.53 -21.30 -13.30
CA LYS A 452 3.91 -20.75 -12.09
C LYS A 452 2.57 -21.47 -11.84
N LEU A 453 2.63 -22.69 -11.33
CA LEU A 453 1.47 -23.56 -11.11
C LEU A 453 1.32 -23.93 -9.64
N ALA A 454 0.15 -23.67 -9.08
CA ALA A 454 -0.34 -24.31 -7.86
C ALA A 454 -1.56 -25.16 -8.22
N ILE A 455 -1.51 -26.44 -7.84
CA ILE A 455 -2.61 -27.38 -8.00
C ILE A 455 -3.15 -27.75 -6.62
N PHE A 456 -4.47 -27.75 -6.50
CA PHE A 456 -5.21 -27.99 -5.29
C PHE A 456 -6.20 -29.11 -5.53
N PHE A 457 -6.24 -30.09 -4.64
CA PHE A 457 -7.23 -31.16 -4.66
C PHE A 457 -8.24 -30.94 -3.53
N ILE A 458 -9.51 -31.00 -3.89
CA ILE A 458 -10.64 -30.85 -2.96
C ILE A 458 -11.47 -32.12 -3.08
N GLN A 459 -11.36 -32.97 -2.06
CA GLN A 459 -12.16 -34.17 -1.93
C GLN A 459 -13.49 -33.84 -1.27
N THR A 460 -14.60 -34.23 -1.88
CA THR A 460 -15.91 -34.04 -1.25
C THR A 460 -16.14 -35.09 -0.15
N PRO A 461 -17.04 -34.88 0.82
CA PRO A 461 -17.31 -35.84 1.88
C PRO A 461 -17.91 -37.12 1.34
N SER A 462 -17.42 -38.25 1.86
CA SER A 462 -17.89 -39.60 1.51
C SER A 462 -19.41 -39.77 1.66
N ASN A 463 -20.06 -40.31 0.63
CA ASN A 463 -21.48 -40.66 0.62
C ASN A 463 -21.70 -42.19 0.74
N VAL A 464 -20.76 -42.92 1.36
CA VAL A 464 -20.76 -44.39 1.52
C VAL A 464 -22.11 -44.95 2.01
N LEU A 465 -22.85 -44.20 2.83
CA LEU A 465 -24.06 -44.66 3.50
C LEU A 465 -25.24 -44.93 2.54
N ASN A 466 -25.21 -44.39 1.33
CA ASN A 466 -26.32 -44.43 0.38
C ASN A 466 -26.04 -45.31 -0.86
N ILE A 467 -25.00 -46.16 -0.81
CA ILE A 467 -24.40 -46.77 -2.01
C ILE A 467 -24.46 -48.30 -1.97
N ARG A 468 -24.77 -48.91 -3.12
CA ARG A 468 -25.00 -50.35 -3.26
C ARG A 468 -23.75 -51.21 -3.04
N ASN A 469 -22.58 -50.73 -3.45
CA ASN A 469 -21.30 -51.41 -3.26
C ASN A 469 -20.32 -50.50 -2.51
N SER A 470 -20.41 -50.52 -1.19
CA SER A 470 -19.64 -49.65 -0.29
C SER A 470 -18.13 -49.92 -0.32
N GLU A 471 -17.69 -51.12 -0.73
CA GLU A 471 -16.27 -51.47 -0.75
C GLU A 471 -15.55 -50.85 -1.94
N SER A 472 -16.06 -51.05 -3.16
CA SER A 472 -15.51 -50.43 -4.37
C SER A 472 -15.57 -48.90 -4.31
N TYR A 473 -16.67 -48.34 -3.80
CA TYR A 473 -16.77 -46.90 -3.53
C TYR A 473 -15.65 -46.41 -2.61
N ARG A 474 -15.45 -47.08 -1.46
CA ARG A 474 -14.42 -46.67 -0.48
C ARG A 474 -13.01 -46.80 -1.05
N GLU A 475 -12.77 -47.82 -1.88
CA GLU A 475 -11.49 -47.96 -2.58
C GLU A 475 -11.25 -46.79 -3.53
N ALA A 476 -12.18 -46.50 -4.43
CA ALA A 476 -12.06 -45.40 -5.38
C ALA A 476 -11.99 -44.03 -4.67
N TYR A 477 -12.73 -43.83 -3.57
CA TYR A 477 -12.66 -42.64 -2.73
C TYR A 477 -11.26 -42.47 -2.08
N ASN A 478 -10.69 -43.54 -1.52
CA ASN A 478 -9.33 -43.48 -0.96
C ASN A 478 -8.25 -43.32 -2.04
N LYS A 479 -8.50 -43.84 -3.25
CA LYS A 479 -7.62 -43.67 -4.41
C LYS A 479 -7.50 -42.19 -4.79
N PHE A 480 -8.59 -41.41 -4.76
CA PHE A 480 -8.53 -39.97 -5.02
C PHE A 480 -7.49 -39.28 -4.13
N GLN A 481 -7.52 -39.52 -2.81
CA GLN A 481 -6.57 -38.94 -1.87
C GLN A 481 -5.13 -39.37 -2.16
N THR A 482 -4.92 -40.66 -2.42
CA THR A 482 -3.58 -41.22 -2.68
C THR A 482 -2.98 -40.63 -3.95
N GLN A 483 -3.76 -40.60 -5.03
CA GLN A 483 -3.36 -40.07 -6.33
C GLN A 483 -3.18 -38.55 -6.28
N ALA A 484 -4.05 -37.82 -5.59
CA ALA A 484 -3.91 -36.38 -5.39
C ALA A 484 -2.57 -36.03 -4.73
N ASN A 485 -2.21 -36.73 -3.64
CA ASN A 485 -0.92 -36.53 -2.98
C ASN A 485 0.26 -36.85 -3.92
N ALA A 486 0.17 -37.93 -4.71
CA ALA A 486 1.20 -38.28 -5.69
C ALA A 486 1.36 -37.18 -6.77
N VAL A 487 0.25 -36.59 -7.25
CA VAL A 487 0.27 -35.47 -8.21
C VAL A 487 0.88 -34.22 -7.56
N ILE A 488 0.48 -33.87 -6.34
CA ILE A 488 1.00 -32.72 -5.58
C ILE A 488 2.51 -32.85 -5.36
N ASP A 489 2.99 -34.02 -4.94
CA ASP A 489 4.41 -34.32 -4.75
C ASP A 489 5.17 -34.33 -6.07
N GLY A 490 4.52 -34.81 -7.12
CA GLY A 490 5.03 -34.80 -8.48
C GLY A 490 5.22 -33.39 -9.01
N ILE A 491 4.29 -32.46 -8.78
CA ILE A 491 4.26 -31.11 -9.38
C ILE A 491 5.01 -30.07 -8.53
N LEU A 492 4.69 -29.95 -7.23
CA LEU A 492 5.20 -28.86 -6.40
C LEU A 492 6.55 -29.24 -5.73
N PRO A 493 7.46 -28.27 -5.56
CA PRO A 493 8.72 -28.52 -4.86
C PRO A 493 8.50 -28.84 -3.38
N LYS A 494 9.43 -29.59 -2.77
CA LYS A 494 9.35 -29.97 -1.35
C LYS A 494 9.61 -28.80 -0.41
N GLU A 495 10.54 -27.95 -0.78
CA GLU A 495 10.96 -26.78 -0.01
C GLU A 495 11.50 -25.72 -0.95
N TYR A 496 11.63 -24.50 -0.44
CA TYR A 496 12.29 -23.40 -1.11
C TYR A 496 13.01 -22.54 -0.07
N ASN A 497 14.30 -22.24 -0.31
CA ASN A 497 15.20 -21.55 0.62
C ASN A 497 15.20 -22.15 2.05
N GLY A 498 15.15 -23.48 2.15
CA GLY A 498 15.13 -24.20 3.42
C GLY A 498 13.80 -24.13 4.18
N VAL A 499 12.77 -23.51 3.60
CA VAL A 499 11.41 -23.46 4.18
C VAL A 499 10.54 -24.52 3.51
N PRO A 500 9.93 -25.45 4.26
CA PRO A 500 9.11 -26.51 3.69
C PRO A 500 7.80 -25.95 3.10
N ILE A 501 7.36 -26.52 1.98
CA ILE A 501 6.05 -26.21 1.39
C ILE A 501 5.03 -27.21 1.98
N PRO A 502 4.08 -26.74 2.82
CA PRO A 502 3.19 -27.63 3.56
C PRO A 502 2.16 -28.28 2.63
N ARG A 503 2.28 -29.59 2.42
CA ARG A 503 1.45 -30.36 1.46
C ARG A 503 -0.03 -30.39 1.82
N ASN A 504 -0.33 -30.38 3.12
CA ASN A 504 -1.71 -30.30 3.63
C ASN A 504 -2.44 -28.99 3.28
N LYS A 505 -1.74 -27.99 2.73
CA LYS A 505 -2.37 -26.78 2.16
C LYS A 505 -2.77 -26.93 0.68
N TYR A 506 -2.55 -28.10 0.07
CA TYR A 506 -2.90 -28.35 -1.33
C TYR A 506 -3.87 -29.52 -1.50
N PHE A 507 -4.27 -30.14 -0.40
CA PHE A 507 -5.28 -31.18 -0.34
C PHE A 507 -6.25 -30.86 0.80
N TRP A 508 -7.54 -30.75 0.48
CA TRP A 508 -8.59 -30.53 1.46
C TRP A 508 -9.73 -31.52 1.29
N SER A 509 -10.45 -31.77 2.39
CA SER A 509 -11.79 -32.34 2.32
C SER A 509 -12.79 -31.26 2.72
N LEU A 510 -13.66 -30.85 1.78
CA LEU A 510 -14.58 -29.73 1.96
C LEU A 510 -16.00 -30.12 1.58
N THR A 511 -16.96 -29.64 2.36
CA THR A 511 -18.38 -29.65 2.00
C THR A 511 -18.67 -28.57 0.94
N ALA A 512 -19.79 -28.72 0.22
CA ALA A 512 -20.22 -27.73 -0.76
C ALA A 512 -20.36 -26.31 -0.16
N ASP A 513 -20.89 -26.20 1.07
CA ASP A 513 -21.07 -24.92 1.76
C ASP A 513 -19.75 -24.21 2.10
N ASN A 514 -18.67 -24.96 2.37
CA ASN A 514 -17.38 -24.41 2.77
C ASN A 514 -16.43 -24.17 1.58
N LEU A 515 -16.72 -24.77 0.43
CA LEU A 515 -15.86 -24.72 -0.75
C LEU A 515 -15.69 -23.30 -1.30
N PRO A 516 -16.75 -22.49 -1.50
CA PRO A 516 -16.62 -21.17 -2.10
C PRO A 516 -15.67 -20.27 -1.33
N GLN A 517 -15.86 -20.16 -0.01
CA GLN A 517 -15.03 -19.32 0.83
C GLN A 517 -13.58 -19.79 0.86
N SER A 518 -13.36 -21.11 0.98
CA SER A 518 -12.00 -21.67 1.01
C SER A 518 -11.24 -21.38 -0.27
N VAL A 519 -11.88 -21.54 -1.44
CA VAL A 519 -11.30 -21.22 -2.75
C VAL A 519 -10.96 -19.72 -2.85
N VAL A 520 -11.87 -18.84 -2.43
CA VAL A 520 -11.63 -17.39 -2.39
C VAL A 520 -10.41 -17.06 -1.52
N ASP A 521 -10.30 -17.64 -0.33
CA ASP A 521 -9.18 -17.39 0.60
C ASP A 521 -7.84 -17.87 0.02
N ILE A 522 -7.84 -18.99 -0.70
CA ILE A 522 -6.64 -19.48 -1.39
C ILE A 522 -6.25 -18.51 -2.50
N VAL A 523 -7.18 -18.13 -3.37
CA VAL A 523 -6.91 -17.18 -4.45
C VAL A 523 -6.38 -15.88 -3.87
N LYS A 524 -6.99 -15.36 -2.79
CA LYS A 524 -6.54 -14.18 -2.04
C LYS A 524 -5.05 -14.26 -1.69
N SER A 525 -4.60 -15.40 -1.17
CA SER A 525 -3.19 -15.62 -0.77
C SER A 525 -2.17 -15.69 -1.92
N TYR A 526 -2.60 -15.76 -3.18
CA TYR A 526 -1.71 -15.78 -4.36
C TYR A 526 -1.87 -14.57 -5.30
N SER A 527 -2.75 -13.64 -4.96
CA SER A 527 -3.22 -12.60 -5.90
C SER A 527 -3.15 -11.17 -5.38
N ASN A 528 -2.60 -10.97 -4.17
CA ASN A 528 -2.52 -9.67 -3.53
C ASN A 528 -1.53 -8.75 -4.28
N ALA A 529 -2.06 -7.78 -5.01
CA ALA A 529 -1.25 -6.85 -5.80
C ALA A 529 -0.44 -5.89 -4.93
N ALA A 530 -0.89 -5.60 -3.70
CA ALA A 530 -0.16 -4.73 -2.78
C ALA A 530 1.24 -5.30 -2.48
N VAL A 531 1.36 -6.62 -2.33
CA VAL A 531 2.65 -7.29 -2.09
C VAL A 531 3.58 -7.14 -3.30
N SER A 532 3.06 -7.32 -4.52
CA SER A 532 3.86 -7.13 -5.73
C SER A 532 4.32 -5.68 -5.89
N THR A 533 3.46 -4.71 -5.54
CA THR A 533 3.76 -3.28 -5.59
C THR A 533 4.83 -2.90 -4.56
N GLU A 534 4.72 -3.43 -3.34
CA GLU A 534 5.72 -3.18 -2.29
C GLU A 534 7.08 -3.76 -2.66
N LEU A 535 7.09 -4.96 -3.25
CA LEU A 535 8.32 -5.56 -3.76
C LEU A 535 8.91 -4.76 -4.93
N GLU A 536 8.10 -4.34 -5.91
CA GLU A 536 8.54 -3.45 -6.99
C GLU A 536 9.25 -2.22 -6.44
N GLN A 537 8.65 -1.58 -5.43
CA GLN A 537 9.24 -0.41 -4.80
C GLN A 537 10.53 -0.75 -4.06
N THR A 538 10.55 -1.86 -3.32
CA THR A 538 11.73 -2.34 -2.60
C THR A 538 12.91 -2.53 -3.57
N LEU A 539 12.64 -3.05 -4.77
CA LEU A 539 13.63 -3.23 -5.83
C LEU A 539 13.97 -1.91 -6.53
N ALA A 540 13.00 -1.03 -6.76
CA ALA A 540 13.24 0.32 -7.27
C ALA A 540 14.09 1.16 -6.31
N ASN A 541 14.02 0.87 -5.01
CA ASN A 541 14.87 1.44 -3.96
C ASN A 541 16.29 0.85 -3.94
N GLY A 542 16.58 -0.09 -4.85
CA GLY A 542 17.89 -0.67 -5.06
C GLY A 542 18.18 -1.90 -4.21
N GLU A 543 17.19 -2.47 -3.52
CA GLU A 543 17.38 -3.74 -2.81
C GLU A 543 17.56 -4.91 -3.79
N ALA A 544 18.24 -5.97 -3.34
CA ALA A 544 18.36 -7.21 -4.11
C ALA A 544 17.08 -8.05 -3.96
N VAL A 545 16.67 -8.72 -5.05
CA VAL A 545 15.47 -9.57 -5.07
C VAL A 545 15.46 -10.59 -3.94
N LYS A 546 16.57 -11.30 -3.74
CA LYS A 546 16.67 -12.35 -2.73
C LYS A 546 16.55 -11.86 -1.29
N GLU A 547 17.12 -10.68 -0.99
CA GLU A 547 17.03 -10.11 0.36
C GLU A 547 15.61 -9.62 0.65
N ALA A 548 14.98 -8.97 -0.33
CA ALA A 548 13.59 -8.55 -0.21
C ALA A 548 12.66 -9.76 0.02
N ILE A 549 12.78 -10.81 -0.79
CA ILE A 549 11.98 -12.04 -0.64
C ILE A 549 12.19 -12.69 0.73
N LYS A 550 13.45 -12.78 1.20
CA LYS A 550 13.77 -13.36 2.50
C LYS A 550 13.09 -12.61 3.64
N LYS A 551 13.03 -11.27 3.55
CA LYS A 551 12.34 -10.41 4.51
C LYS A 551 10.82 -10.71 4.52
N TYR A 552 10.15 -10.62 3.37
CA TYR A 552 8.71 -10.87 3.30
C TYR A 552 8.30 -12.32 3.66
N MET A 553 9.16 -13.30 3.35
CA MET A 553 8.95 -14.69 3.78
C MET A 553 8.98 -14.83 5.30
N ALA A 554 9.82 -14.07 6.00
CA ALA A 554 9.89 -14.09 7.46
C ALA A 554 8.64 -13.45 8.11
N ASP A 555 8.06 -12.44 7.47
CA ASP A 555 6.85 -11.76 7.94
C ASP A 555 5.59 -12.63 7.80
N GLY A 556 5.60 -13.55 6.82
CA GLY A 556 4.57 -14.57 6.59
C GLY A 556 3.42 -14.08 5.72
N ASP A 557 3.66 -13.07 4.88
CA ASP A 557 2.60 -12.35 4.16
C ASP A 557 1.98 -13.15 3.01
N MET A 558 2.77 -14.00 2.34
CA MET A 558 2.34 -14.83 1.21
C MET A 558 2.89 -16.27 1.30
N PRO A 559 2.28 -17.26 0.62
CA PRO A 559 2.76 -18.64 0.59
C PRO A 559 4.20 -18.76 0.03
N VAL A 560 4.97 -19.71 0.57
CA VAL A 560 6.36 -19.98 0.14
C VAL A 560 6.50 -20.21 -1.36
N LEU A 561 5.52 -20.92 -1.96
CA LEU A 561 5.49 -21.20 -3.40
C LEU A 561 5.35 -19.92 -4.25
N TYR A 562 4.60 -18.92 -3.77
CA TYR A 562 4.47 -17.63 -4.44
C TYR A 562 5.83 -16.92 -4.52
N TRP A 563 6.58 -16.90 -3.43
CA TRP A 563 7.91 -16.28 -3.37
C TRP A 563 8.93 -16.95 -4.30
N GLN A 564 8.84 -18.26 -4.47
CA GLN A 564 9.66 -18.97 -5.46
C GLN A 564 9.37 -18.50 -6.89
N TRP A 565 8.09 -18.32 -7.26
CA TRP A 565 7.72 -17.81 -8.58
C TRP A 565 8.25 -16.40 -8.77
N VAL A 566 8.12 -15.56 -7.74
CA VAL A 566 8.63 -14.20 -7.72
C VAL A 566 10.14 -14.17 -7.95
N GLU A 567 10.94 -14.95 -7.20
CA GLU A 567 12.39 -15.01 -7.41
C GLU A 567 12.71 -15.43 -8.84
N LYS A 568 12.09 -16.51 -9.33
CA LYS A 568 12.38 -17.04 -10.66
C LYS A 568 12.11 -15.99 -11.75
N THR A 569 10.92 -15.41 -11.77
CA THR A 569 10.55 -14.41 -12.78
C THR A 569 11.38 -13.13 -12.65
N ALA A 570 11.59 -12.64 -11.43
CA ALA A 570 12.35 -11.41 -11.21
C ALA A 570 13.84 -11.60 -11.51
N CYS A 571 14.45 -12.70 -11.09
CA CYS A 571 15.87 -12.93 -11.33
C CYS A 571 16.20 -13.19 -12.80
N GLU A 572 15.30 -13.85 -13.55
CA GLU A 572 15.45 -14.01 -15.01
C GLU A 572 15.46 -12.65 -15.74
N LYS A 573 14.63 -11.69 -15.31
CA LYS A 573 14.49 -10.37 -15.96
C LYS A 573 15.47 -9.31 -15.45
N LEU A 574 15.77 -9.30 -14.15
CA LEU A 574 16.53 -8.24 -13.49
C LEU A 574 18.04 -8.52 -13.42
N GLY A 575 18.47 -9.74 -13.80
CA GLY A 575 19.89 -10.08 -13.93
C GLY A 575 20.67 -9.93 -12.62
N GLU A 576 21.71 -9.09 -12.60
CA GLU A 576 22.55 -8.92 -11.41
C GLU A 576 21.79 -8.39 -10.19
N GLN A 577 20.73 -7.60 -10.39
CA GLN A 577 19.89 -7.09 -9.30
C GLN A 577 19.20 -8.21 -8.50
N CYS A 578 19.14 -9.43 -9.04
CA CYS A 578 18.69 -10.60 -8.29
C CYS A 578 19.49 -10.82 -7.00
N ASN A 579 20.82 -10.66 -7.09
CA ASN A 579 21.76 -11.03 -6.03
C ASN A 579 22.48 -9.82 -5.42
N LYS A 580 22.51 -8.68 -6.12
CA LYS A 580 23.24 -7.49 -5.69
C LYS A 580 22.29 -6.28 -5.65
N PRO A 581 22.40 -5.40 -4.64
CA PRO A 581 21.65 -4.17 -4.64
C PRO A 581 22.08 -3.26 -5.81
N LEU A 582 21.13 -2.56 -6.42
CA LEU A 582 21.46 -1.48 -7.35
C LEU A 582 21.93 -0.25 -6.58
N ASN A 583 22.88 0.47 -7.16
CA ASN A 583 23.37 1.73 -6.58
C ASN A 583 22.35 2.85 -6.77
N HIS A 584 21.27 2.84 -5.99
CA HIS A 584 20.35 3.97 -5.86
C HIS A 584 20.86 4.90 -4.77
N ARG A 585 21.08 6.18 -5.12
CA ARG A 585 21.35 7.26 -4.17
C ARG A 585 20.10 8.13 -4.06
N VAL A 586 19.73 8.48 -2.83
CA VAL A 586 18.80 9.59 -2.60
C VAL A 586 19.65 10.84 -2.51
N MET A 587 19.43 11.75 -3.44
CA MET A 587 20.12 13.03 -3.47
C MET A 587 19.12 14.15 -3.32
N ASP A 588 19.56 15.22 -2.68
CA ASP A 588 18.88 16.50 -2.72
C ASP A 588 19.58 17.44 -3.72
N PHE A 589 18.80 18.21 -4.47
CA PHE A 589 19.28 19.11 -5.51
C PHE A 589 18.26 20.23 -5.78
N TYR A 590 18.65 21.19 -6.62
CA TYR A 590 17.90 22.41 -6.90
C TYR A 590 17.40 22.41 -8.34
N ILE A 591 16.12 22.67 -8.57
CA ILE A 591 15.51 22.81 -9.90
C ILE A 591 15.01 24.25 -10.06
N PRO A 592 15.28 24.95 -11.19
CA PRO A 592 14.71 26.27 -11.44
C PRO A 592 13.18 26.25 -11.41
N GLU A 593 12.56 27.26 -10.82
CA GLU A 593 11.12 27.42 -10.86
C GLU A 593 10.66 27.79 -12.29
N ASP A 594 9.96 26.87 -12.95
CA ASP A 594 9.34 27.12 -14.26
C ASP A 594 7.91 26.55 -14.31
N PRO A 595 6.86 27.38 -14.15
CA PRO A 595 5.47 26.93 -14.14
C PRO A 595 4.98 26.39 -15.50
N LYS A 596 5.75 26.58 -16.58
CA LYS A 596 5.43 25.99 -17.89
C LYS A 596 5.93 24.55 -18.00
N LYS A 597 7.01 24.21 -17.28
CA LYS A 597 7.64 22.89 -17.33
C LYS A 597 7.36 22.02 -16.11
N ILE A 598 7.00 22.63 -14.99
CA ILE A 598 6.83 21.94 -13.71
C ILE A 598 5.39 22.08 -13.24
N GLN A 599 4.82 20.95 -12.81
CA GLN A 599 3.56 20.87 -12.10
C GLN A 599 3.85 20.68 -10.61
N GLU A 600 3.33 21.58 -9.79
CA GLU A 600 3.27 21.38 -8.34
C GLU A 600 2.11 20.45 -7.98
N GLU A 601 2.37 19.56 -7.04
CA GLU A 601 1.43 18.56 -6.58
C GLU A 601 1.44 18.41 -5.07
N MET A 602 0.33 17.93 -4.52
CA MET A 602 0.22 17.54 -3.13
C MET A 602 -0.08 16.05 -3.00
N MET A 603 0.69 15.39 -2.14
CA MET A 603 0.43 14.02 -1.71
C MET A 603 -0.70 14.00 -0.68
N MET A 604 -1.77 13.26 -0.95
CA MET A 604 -2.90 13.06 -0.04
C MET A 604 -3.25 11.59 0.08
N ILE A 605 -3.72 11.16 1.25
CA ILE A 605 -4.35 9.85 1.38
C ILE A 605 -5.81 9.96 0.95
N GLU A 606 -6.36 8.89 0.37
CA GLU A 606 -7.75 8.81 -0.09
C GLU A 606 -8.77 9.29 0.96
N GLN A 607 -8.59 8.88 2.23
CA GLN A 607 -9.46 9.29 3.32
C GLN A 607 -9.52 10.81 3.50
N HIS A 608 -8.43 11.52 3.25
CA HIS A 608 -8.42 12.98 3.32
C HIS A 608 -9.18 13.57 2.13
N ILE A 609 -9.01 13.03 0.93
CA ILE A 609 -9.75 13.48 -0.26
C ILE A 609 -11.26 13.26 -0.06
N ASP A 610 -11.66 12.11 0.48
CA ASP A 610 -13.07 11.82 0.80
C ASP A 610 -13.66 12.82 1.79
N ARG A 611 -12.89 13.23 2.81
CA ARG A 611 -13.33 14.27 3.75
C ARG A 611 -13.51 15.61 3.03
N TRP A 612 -12.60 15.98 2.14
CA TRP A 612 -12.74 17.19 1.32
C TRP A 612 -13.94 17.13 0.38
N ILE A 613 -14.18 16.01 -0.30
CA ILE A 613 -15.36 15.83 -1.15
C ILE A 613 -16.65 16.02 -0.34
N LYS A 614 -16.73 15.41 0.85
CA LYS A 614 -17.89 15.56 1.76
C LYS A 614 -18.07 17.00 2.24
N LEU A 615 -16.98 17.67 2.63
CA LEU A 615 -16.99 19.08 3.01
C LEU A 615 -17.55 19.95 1.88
N LEU A 616 -16.94 19.87 0.70
CA LEU A 616 -17.32 20.68 -0.46
C LEU A 616 -18.76 20.34 -0.92
N ALA A 617 -19.21 19.09 -0.72
CA ALA A 617 -20.59 18.70 -0.95
C ALA A 617 -21.56 19.45 -0.04
N LYS A 618 -21.32 19.48 1.28
CA LYS A 618 -22.15 20.24 2.23
C LYS A 618 -22.18 21.73 1.87
N ILE A 619 -21.01 22.33 1.58
CA ILE A 619 -20.93 23.75 1.19
C ILE A 619 -21.71 24.00 -0.11
N SER A 620 -21.56 23.15 -1.12
CA SER A 620 -22.25 23.32 -2.42
C SER A 620 -23.79 23.24 -2.33
N GLN A 621 -24.33 22.57 -1.31
CA GLN A 621 -25.78 22.43 -1.11
C GLN A 621 -26.43 23.69 -0.53
N THR A 622 -25.64 24.67 -0.08
CA THR A 622 -26.13 25.98 0.43
C THR A 622 -26.74 26.89 -0.65
N ARG A 623 -26.87 26.45 -1.90
CA ARG A 623 -27.40 27.25 -3.02
C ARG A 623 -28.87 27.67 -2.88
N GLY A 624 -29.66 27.06 -1.99
CA GLY A 624 -31.06 27.43 -1.74
C GLY A 624 -31.26 28.30 -0.50
N GLY A 625 -32.02 29.40 -0.62
CA GLY A 625 -32.38 30.29 0.50
C GLY A 625 -31.95 31.74 0.31
N SER A 626 -32.21 32.59 1.32
CA SER A 626 -31.76 33.98 1.35
C SER A 626 -30.23 34.06 1.46
N ALA A 627 -29.62 35.12 0.91
CA ALA A 627 -28.16 35.30 0.95
C ALA A 627 -27.59 35.21 2.38
N THR A 628 -28.31 35.74 3.38
CA THR A 628 -27.93 35.64 4.79
C THR A 628 -27.80 34.19 5.26
N LYS A 629 -28.79 33.35 4.97
CA LYS A 629 -28.78 31.93 5.36
C LYS A 629 -27.68 31.15 4.63
N LYS A 630 -27.39 31.51 3.37
CA LYS A 630 -26.26 30.94 2.63
C LYS A 630 -24.93 31.25 3.32
N ARG A 631 -24.73 32.50 3.75
CA ARG A 631 -23.51 32.96 4.46
C ARG A 631 -23.36 32.27 5.81
N GLU A 632 -24.44 32.19 6.60
CA GLU A 632 -24.48 31.46 7.89
C GLU A 632 -24.00 30.02 7.71
N ASN A 633 -24.67 29.26 6.84
CA ASN A 633 -24.34 27.87 6.60
C ASN A 633 -22.92 27.70 6.04
N PHE A 634 -22.46 28.60 5.17
CA PHE A 634 -21.11 28.55 4.60
C PHE A 634 -20.04 28.70 5.68
N VAL A 635 -20.19 29.68 6.57
CA VAL A 635 -19.24 29.94 7.65
C VAL A 635 -19.21 28.81 8.66
N GLU A 636 -20.39 28.32 9.09
CA GLU A 636 -20.49 27.19 10.03
C GLU A 636 -19.78 25.94 9.49
N LEU A 637 -20.07 25.59 8.23
CA LEU A 637 -19.45 24.43 7.58
C LEU A 637 -17.94 24.59 7.37
N LEU A 638 -17.47 25.79 7.00
CA LEU A 638 -16.04 26.05 6.82
C LEU A 638 -15.28 25.89 8.14
N ILE A 639 -15.83 26.39 9.25
CA ILE A 639 -15.24 26.29 10.58
C ILE A 639 -15.25 24.83 11.08
N GLU A 640 -16.39 24.14 11.00
CA GLU A 640 -16.53 22.73 11.39
C GLU A 640 -15.47 21.87 10.70
N GLU A 641 -15.12 22.20 9.46
CA GLU A 641 -14.38 21.27 8.63
C GLU A 641 -12.89 21.60 8.58
N ILE A 642 -12.50 22.87 8.75
CA ILE A 642 -11.13 23.22 9.16
C ILE A 642 -10.81 22.55 10.51
N GLN A 643 -11.78 22.51 11.43
CA GLN A 643 -11.65 21.78 12.68
C GLN A 643 -11.46 20.27 12.46
N ASN A 644 -12.25 19.66 11.59
CA ASN A 644 -12.12 18.23 11.27
C ASN A 644 -10.79 17.88 10.57
N VAL A 645 -10.24 18.80 9.77
CA VAL A 645 -8.95 18.62 9.08
C VAL A 645 -7.77 18.78 10.03
N LEU A 646 -7.79 19.81 10.89
CA LEU A 646 -6.70 20.10 11.82
C LEU A 646 -6.71 19.19 13.06
N GLY A 647 -7.85 18.59 13.39
CA GLY A 647 -7.99 17.65 14.50
C GLY A 647 -7.93 18.32 15.87
N ASP A 648 -7.78 17.52 16.93
CA ASP A 648 -7.76 18.01 18.31
C ASP A 648 -6.45 18.72 18.68
N PRO A 649 -6.49 19.75 19.55
CA PRO A 649 -7.67 20.23 20.29
C PRO A 649 -8.63 21.08 19.42
N PRO A 650 -9.92 21.13 19.77
CA PRO A 650 -10.88 22.01 19.12
C PRO A 650 -10.42 23.46 19.18
N ILE A 651 -10.32 24.05 18.01
CA ILE A 651 -10.17 25.47 17.79
C ILE A 651 -11.45 26.12 18.28
N SER A 652 -11.34 26.88 19.38
CA SER A 652 -12.42 27.68 19.92
C SER A 652 -12.66 28.90 19.02
N LEU A 653 -13.25 28.68 17.85
CA LEU A 653 -13.76 29.75 16.98
C LEU A 653 -15.16 30.12 17.46
N THR A 654 -15.29 31.30 18.05
CA THR A 654 -16.60 31.92 18.22
C THR A 654 -16.94 32.72 16.97
N VAL A 655 -18.23 32.85 16.64
CA VAL A 655 -18.71 33.64 15.48
C VAL A 655 -18.24 35.11 15.56
N ASP A 656 -17.87 35.57 16.75
CA ASP A 656 -17.40 36.93 17.03
C ASP A 656 -15.89 37.15 16.75
N ASP A 657 -15.09 36.10 16.62
CA ASP A 657 -13.63 36.17 16.41
C ASP A 657 -13.25 36.32 14.92
N LYS A 658 -13.56 37.49 14.35
CA LYS A 658 -13.38 37.81 12.92
C LYS A 658 -11.96 37.61 12.36
N THR A 659 -10.93 37.65 13.20
CA THR A 659 -9.51 37.49 12.81
C THR A 659 -8.95 36.09 13.05
N ALA A 660 -9.59 35.26 13.89
CA ALA A 660 -9.01 33.99 14.33
C ALA A 660 -8.90 32.97 13.19
N LEU A 661 -9.92 32.84 12.33
CA LEU A 661 -9.86 31.94 11.17
C LEU A 661 -8.67 32.26 10.27
N GLN A 662 -8.43 33.55 10.00
CA GLN A 662 -7.33 33.97 9.14
C GLN A 662 -5.98 33.69 9.77
N THR A 663 -5.82 33.91 11.08
CA THR A 663 -4.61 33.52 11.81
C THR A 663 -4.36 32.01 11.75
N ILE A 664 -5.40 31.18 11.90
CA ILE A 664 -5.29 29.72 11.79
C ILE A 664 -4.89 29.33 10.38
N LEU A 665 -5.56 29.89 9.36
CA LEU A 665 -5.24 29.61 7.96
C LEU A 665 -3.82 30.05 7.60
N GLU A 666 -3.33 31.16 8.14
CA GLU A 666 -1.96 31.62 7.95
C GLU A 666 -0.94 30.71 8.66
N GLN A 667 -1.24 30.29 9.89
CA GLN A 667 -0.41 29.35 10.67
C GLN A 667 -0.36 27.95 10.06
N HIS A 668 -1.44 27.53 9.39
CA HIS A 668 -1.62 26.19 8.85
C HIS A 668 -1.67 26.15 7.31
N LYS A 669 -1.32 27.25 6.63
CA LYS A 669 -1.38 27.36 5.16
C LYS A 669 -0.57 26.26 4.48
N SER A 670 0.57 25.90 5.07
CA SER A 670 1.46 24.86 4.55
C SER A 670 0.93 23.44 4.71
N VAL A 671 -0.14 23.23 5.48
CA VAL A 671 -0.67 21.89 5.83
C VAL A 671 -2.08 21.65 5.31
N LEU A 672 -2.80 22.71 4.96
CA LEU A 672 -4.08 22.59 4.28
C LEU A 672 -3.84 22.24 2.80
N PRO A 673 -4.54 21.23 2.25
CA PRO A 673 -4.43 20.85 0.86
C PRO A 673 -5.13 21.85 -0.03
N MET A 674 -4.50 22.99 -0.23
CA MET A 674 -5.12 24.16 -0.83
C MET A 674 -4.12 24.87 -1.72
N ARG A 675 -4.62 25.49 -2.78
CA ARG A 675 -3.76 26.25 -3.69
C ARG A 675 -3.35 27.58 -3.09
N GLU A 676 -2.14 28.03 -3.44
CA GLU A 676 -1.56 29.26 -2.86
C GLU A 676 -2.46 30.49 -3.04
N GLN A 677 -3.22 30.53 -4.15
CA GLN A 677 -4.20 31.55 -4.51
C GLN A 677 -5.64 30.99 -4.51
N SER A 678 -6.02 30.27 -3.46
CA SER A 678 -7.38 29.72 -3.30
C SER A 678 -8.45 30.84 -3.33
N PRO A 679 -9.45 30.76 -4.24
CA PRO A 679 -10.62 31.64 -4.21
C PRO A 679 -11.48 31.45 -2.98
N LEU A 680 -11.40 30.28 -2.34
CA LEU A 680 -12.12 29.97 -1.12
C LEU A 680 -11.52 30.71 0.07
N LEU A 681 -10.19 30.65 0.25
CA LEU A 681 -9.54 31.21 1.44
C LEU A 681 -9.03 32.63 1.30
N GLN A 682 -9.17 33.26 0.12
CA GLN A 682 -8.88 34.69 0.03
C GLN A 682 -9.86 35.54 0.84
N TYR A 683 -10.99 34.99 1.30
CA TYR A 683 -11.99 35.68 2.10
C TYR A 683 -11.79 35.42 3.61
N SER A 684 -11.80 36.50 4.39
CA SER A 684 -12.00 36.42 5.84
C SER A 684 -13.44 36.07 6.16
N LEU A 685 -13.72 35.65 7.40
CA LEU A 685 -15.10 35.48 7.87
C LEU A 685 -15.93 36.75 7.67
N ALA A 686 -15.34 37.92 7.98
CA ALA A 686 -15.99 39.21 7.79
C ALA A 686 -16.35 39.47 6.32
N ASP A 687 -15.45 39.14 5.39
CA ASP A 687 -15.72 39.30 3.95
C ASP A 687 -16.92 38.46 3.52
N ILE A 688 -17.00 37.19 3.96
CA ILE A 688 -18.10 36.27 3.62
C ILE A 688 -19.44 36.83 4.13
N TRP A 689 -19.48 37.39 5.34
CA TRP A 689 -20.70 37.97 5.92
C TRP A 689 -21.23 39.18 5.14
N THR A 690 -20.31 39.98 4.57
CA THR A 690 -20.64 41.18 3.79
C THR A 690 -20.69 40.95 2.27
N MET A 691 -20.32 39.76 1.81
CA MET A 691 -20.18 39.43 0.38
C MET A 691 -21.49 39.53 -0.37
N GLU A 692 -21.50 40.20 -1.52
CA GLU A 692 -22.67 40.29 -2.38
C GLU A 692 -23.19 38.91 -2.82
N GLY A 693 -24.51 38.79 -2.99
CA GLY A 693 -25.14 37.49 -3.27
C GLY A 693 -24.61 36.81 -4.54
N CYS A 694 -24.38 37.60 -5.61
CA CYS A 694 -23.82 37.08 -6.86
C CYS A 694 -22.34 36.66 -6.72
N GLU A 695 -21.56 37.32 -5.86
CA GLU A 695 -20.17 36.92 -5.58
C GLU A 695 -20.13 35.61 -4.78
N LEU A 696 -21.05 35.45 -3.82
CA LEU A 696 -21.22 34.20 -3.07
C LEU A 696 -21.64 33.04 -3.98
N ASP A 697 -22.58 33.27 -4.91
CA ASP A 697 -23.00 32.25 -5.86
C ASP A 697 -21.84 31.83 -6.79
N ARG A 698 -20.98 32.76 -7.23
CA ARG A 698 -19.75 32.44 -8.00
C ARG A 698 -18.76 31.62 -7.18
N LEU A 699 -18.61 31.92 -5.89
CA LEU A 699 -17.75 31.15 -5.00
C LEU A 699 -18.29 29.72 -4.79
N LEU A 700 -19.61 29.58 -4.58
CA LEU A 700 -20.28 28.27 -4.48
C LEU A 700 -20.19 27.48 -5.79
N GLU A 701 -20.29 28.13 -6.96
CA GLU A 701 -20.04 27.52 -8.27
C GLU A 701 -18.63 26.96 -8.36
N TRP A 702 -17.64 27.74 -7.94
CA TRP A 702 -16.25 27.32 -7.90
C TRP A 702 -16.01 26.12 -6.98
N VAL A 703 -16.52 26.17 -5.74
CA VAL A 703 -16.46 25.05 -4.77
C VAL A 703 -17.06 23.76 -5.36
N THR A 704 -18.18 23.89 -6.06
CA THR A 704 -18.84 22.73 -6.71
C THR A 704 -17.98 22.15 -7.82
N ALA A 705 -17.31 22.99 -8.61
CA ALA A 705 -16.43 22.54 -9.68
C ALA A 705 -15.21 21.78 -9.15
N ILE A 706 -14.59 22.26 -8.07
CA ILE A 706 -13.48 21.57 -7.41
C ILE A 706 -13.92 20.21 -6.85
N ARG A 707 -15.08 20.14 -6.19
CA ARG A 707 -15.64 18.86 -5.75
C ARG A 707 -15.74 17.86 -6.90
N ASN A 708 -16.30 18.29 -8.03
CA ASN A 708 -16.45 17.43 -9.20
C ASN A 708 -15.10 16.99 -9.79
N VAL A 709 -14.05 17.83 -9.70
CA VAL A 709 -12.68 17.45 -10.09
C VAL A 709 -12.16 16.35 -9.17
N LEU A 710 -12.27 16.51 -7.86
CA LEU A 710 -11.83 15.51 -6.89
C LEU A 710 -12.60 14.18 -7.03
N GLU A 711 -13.92 14.24 -7.22
CA GLU A 711 -14.76 13.06 -7.48
C GLU A 711 -14.34 12.31 -8.74
N LYS A 712 -13.95 13.02 -9.81
CA LYS A 712 -13.43 12.39 -11.04
C LYS A 712 -12.07 11.74 -10.83
N VAL A 713 -11.15 12.42 -10.14
CA VAL A 713 -9.81 11.87 -9.87
C VAL A 713 -9.90 10.60 -9.00
N VAL A 714 -10.80 10.57 -8.02
CA VAL A 714 -11.00 9.38 -7.17
C VAL A 714 -11.76 8.27 -7.91
N GLY A 715 -12.81 8.63 -8.66
CA GLY A 715 -13.68 7.67 -9.35
C GLY A 715 -13.08 7.06 -10.62
N SER A 716 -12.15 7.76 -11.28
CA SER A 716 -11.48 7.30 -12.50
C SER A 716 -10.02 7.78 -12.51
N PRO A 717 -9.18 7.24 -11.60
CA PRO A 717 -7.82 7.73 -11.36
C PRO A 717 -6.88 7.58 -12.56
N GLU A 718 -7.20 6.73 -13.53
CA GLU A 718 -6.48 6.52 -14.79
C GLU A 718 -6.79 7.56 -15.88
N LEU A 719 -7.83 8.38 -15.69
CA LEU A 719 -8.30 9.34 -16.68
C LEU A 719 -7.78 10.74 -16.37
N LYS A 720 -7.26 11.41 -17.40
CA LYS A 720 -6.76 12.77 -17.29
C LYS A 720 -7.93 13.73 -17.05
N VAL A 721 -7.83 14.51 -15.97
CA VAL A 721 -8.81 15.55 -15.66
C VAL A 721 -8.31 16.89 -16.21
N SER A 722 -9.12 17.55 -17.04
CA SER A 722 -8.81 18.85 -17.62
C SER A 722 -9.98 19.83 -17.49
N PHE A 723 -9.66 21.09 -17.25
CA PHE A 723 -10.61 22.19 -17.18
C PHE A 723 -9.95 23.50 -17.58
N GLU A 724 -10.78 24.49 -17.87
CA GLU A 724 -10.33 25.86 -18.09
C GLU A 724 -10.90 26.83 -17.08
N LEU A 725 -10.10 27.85 -16.77
CA LEU A 725 -10.53 29.00 -15.99
C LEU A 725 -10.94 30.11 -16.96
N LYS A 726 -12.22 30.48 -16.95
CA LYS A 726 -12.79 31.57 -17.75
C LYS A 726 -13.30 32.70 -16.87
N ASP A 727 -13.34 33.90 -17.43
CA ASP A 727 -14.04 35.00 -16.80
C ASP A 727 -15.56 34.81 -16.85
N TYR A 728 -16.25 35.29 -15.82
CA TYR A 728 -17.71 35.39 -15.83
C TYR A 728 -18.13 36.52 -16.78
N THR A 729 -19.16 36.27 -17.59
CA THR A 729 -19.67 37.22 -18.59
C THR A 729 -20.79 38.09 -18.06
N ASP A 730 -21.44 37.67 -16.99
CA ASP A 730 -22.49 38.40 -16.28
C ASP A 730 -21.88 39.49 -15.39
N GLU A 731 -22.61 40.61 -15.21
CA GLU A 731 -22.21 41.66 -14.28
C GLU A 731 -22.67 41.29 -12.86
N CYS A 732 -21.78 41.44 -11.89
CA CYS A 732 -22.09 41.32 -10.46
C CYS A 732 -21.82 42.68 -9.79
N PRO A 733 -22.83 43.56 -9.72
CA PRO A 733 -22.70 44.88 -9.10
C PRO A 733 -22.26 44.77 -7.64
N GLY A 734 -21.30 45.59 -7.22
CA GLY A 734 -20.78 45.57 -5.85
C GLY A 734 -19.73 44.47 -5.58
N MET A 735 -19.33 43.70 -6.58
CA MET A 735 -18.32 42.64 -6.43
C MET A 735 -16.95 43.20 -6.00
N THR A 736 -16.36 42.55 -5.00
CA THR A 736 -15.05 42.91 -4.46
C THR A 736 -13.92 42.56 -5.45
N ASP A 737 -12.72 43.08 -5.20
CA ASP A 737 -11.54 42.68 -5.99
C ASP A 737 -11.17 41.20 -5.78
N LYS A 738 -11.54 40.60 -4.64
CA LYS A 738 -11.45 39.14 -4.40
C LYS A 738 -12.45 38.39 -5.30
N GLY A 739 -13.68 38.90 -5.41
CA GLY A 739 -14.73 38.38 -6.28
C GLY A 739 -14.35 38.38 -7.75
N LYS A 740 -13.71 39.46 -8.24
CA LYS A 740 -13.22 39.57 -9.62
C LYS A 740 -12.15 38.52 -9.97
N ARG A 741 -11.44 37.96 -8.98
CA ARG A 741 -10.45 36.89 -9.18
C ARG A 741 -11.08 35.50 -9.23
N ILE A 742 -12.36 35.34 -8.85
CA ILE A 742 -13.04 34.05 -8.98
C ILE A 742 -13.28 33.80 -10.47
N LYS A 743 -12.56 32.82 -11.02
CA LYS A 743 -12.76 32.33 -12.39
C LYS A 743 -13.78 31.20 -12.41
N LYS A 744 -14.55 31.14 -13.49
CA LYS A 744 -15.45 30.03 -13.79
C LYS A 744 -14.63 28.83 -14.27
N MET A 745 -14.76 27.69 -13.57
CA MET A 745 -14.20 26.42 -14.02
C MET A 745 -15.11 25.77 -15.04
N VAL A 746 -14.67 25.73 -16.30
CA VAL A 746 -15.38 25.05 -17.36
C VAL A 746 -14.66 23.73 -17.63
N SER A 747 -15.23 22.64 -17.11
CA SER A 747 -14.78 21.30 -17.48
C SER A 747 -15.11 21.06 -18.94
N TYR A 748 -14.13 20.59 -19.71
CA TYR A 748 -14.42 20.04 -21.02
C TYR A 748 -15.19 18.73 -20.84
N PRO A 749 -16.23 18.44 -21.66
CA PRO A 749 -16.52 17.05 -21.92
C PRO A 749 -15.24 16.48 -22.55
N GLU A 750 -14.80 15.35 -22.03
CA GLU A 750 -13.59 14.61 -22.43
C GLU A 750 -13.21 14.88 -23.90
N GLY A 751 -12.04 15.45 -24.17
CA GLY A 751 -11.53 15.59 -25.54
C GLY A 751 -12.24 16.58 -26.49
N ARG A 752 -12.51 17.83 -26.08
CA ARG A 752 -12.62 18.92 -27.07
C ARG A 752 -11.30 19.67 -27.17
N ASP A 753 -10.51 19.32 -28.18
CA ASP A 753 -9.44 20.21 -28.63
C ASP A 753 -10.01 21.56 -29.07
N LYS A 754 -9.22 22.61 -28.81
CA LYS A 754 -9.51 23.99 -29.19
C LYS A 754 -9.55 24.10 -30.71
N GLY A 755 -10.75 23.95 -31.27
CA GLY A 755 -11.05 24.35 -32.62
C GLY A 755 -10.74 23.30 -33.67
N GLU A 756 -11.42 22.16 -33.64
CA GLU A 756 -11.81 21.45 -34.86
C GLU A 756 -13.00 20.51 -34.59
N LYS A 757 -13.65 20.11 -35.68
CA LYS A 757 -15.06 19.68 -35.75
C LYS A 757 -15.44 18.55 -34.78
N SER A 758 -16.66 18.69 -34.24
CA SER A 758 -17.46 17.73 -33.46
C SER A 758 -17.25 16.25 -33.82
N GLY A 759 -16.41 15.56 -33.04
CA GLY A 759 -16.39 14.10 -32.86
C GLY A 759 -16.74 13.73 -31.41
N PRO A 760 -17.07 12.44 -31.13
CA PRO A 760 -17.37 12.01 -29.78
C PRO A 760 -16.17 12.23 -28.86
N SER A 761 -16.46 12.86 -27.73
CA SER A 761 -15.56 13.16 -26.63
C SER A 761 -14.61 12.00 -26.30
N GLN A 762 -13.32 12.12 -26.64
CA GLN A 762 -12.32 11.12 -26.30
C GLN A 762 -11.86 11.34 -24.86
N VAL A 763 -12.25 10.41 -24.00
CA VAL A 763 -11.62 10.16 -22.69
C VAL A 763 -10.11 10.03 -22.90
N GLU A 764 -9.32 10.95 -22.35
CA GLU A 764 -7.85 10.91 -22.46
C GLU A 764 -7.28 10.12 -21.26
N SER A 765 -6.66 8.97 -21.53
CA SER A 765 -5.93 8.19 -20.52
C SER A 765 -4.64 8.89 -20.12
N LEU A 766 -4.23 8.76 -18.86
CA LEU A 766 -2.93 9.25 -18.38
C LEU A 766 -1.74 8.50 -19.03
N GLY A 767 -1.97 7.27 -19.49
CA GLY A 767 -0.94 6.53 -20.22
C GLY A 767 -1.45 5.30 -20.98
N LYS A 768 -0.53 4.37 -21.25
CA LYS A 768 -0.78 3.25 -22.17
C LYS A 768 -1.69 2.17 -21.57
N ASP A 769 -1.75 2.09 -20.24
CA ASP A 769 -2.51 1.09 -19.49
C ASP A 769 -2.97 1.66 -18.13
N SER A 770 -3.66 0.83 -17.35
CA SER A 770 -4.23 1.19 -16.03
C SER A 770 -3.20 1.42 -14.92
N ASN A 771 -1.89 1.23 -15.17
CA ASN A 771 -0.85 1.54 -14.19
C ASN A 771 -0.53 3.04 -14.13
N TYR A 772 -0.93 3.81 -15.15
CA TYR A 772 -0.80 5.27 -15.17
C TYR A 772 -2.02 5.89 -14.50
N ARG A 773 -1.88 6.36 -13.26
CA ARG A 773 -2.99 6.82 -12.44
C ARG A 773 -2.58 7.89 -11.44
N TYR A 774 -3.54 8.65 -10.92
CA TYR A 774 -3.30 9.63 -9.85
C TYR A 774 -3.08 8.99 -8.47
N GLY A 775 -3.71 7.83 -8.23
CA GLY A 775 -3.77 7.20 -6.91
C GLY A 775 -3.16 5.80 -6.88
N HIS A 776 -2.23 5.53 -5.97
CA HIS A 776 -1.51 4.26 -5.84
C HIS A 776 -1.67 3.64 -4.45
N VAL A 777 -1.83 2.32 -4.39
CA VAL A 777 -1.86 1.58 -3.12
C VAL A 777 -0.43 1.45 -2.57
N PHE A 778 -0.23 1.91 -1.34
CA PHE A 778 1.04 1.94 -0.64
C PHE A 778 0.82 1.62 0.84
N ARG A 779 1.42 0.53 1.35
CA ARG A 779 1.31 0.13 2.78
C ARG A 779 -0.11 0.16 3.33
N ASN A 780 -1.05 -0.44 2.60
CA ASN A 780 -2.49 -0.52 2.93
C ASN A 780 -3.25 0.81 2.94
N VAL A 781 -2.68 1.88 2.40
CA VAL A 781 -3.39 3.15 2.12
C VAL A 781 -3.26 3.51 0.64
N THR A 782 -4.23 4.23 0.09
CA THR A 782 -4.11 4.77 -1.28
C THR A 782 -3.59 6.20 -1.19
N LEU A 783 -2.40 6.44 -1.76
CA LEU A 783 -1.78 7.76 -1.89
C LEU A 783 -2.13 8.37 -3.24
N TYR A 784 -2.53 9.64 -3.26
CA TYR A 784 -2.82 10.40 -4.47
C TYR A 784 -1.84 11.57 -4.60
N TRP A 785 -1.30 11.76 -5.80
CA TRP A 785 -0.60 12.99 -6.17
C TRP A 785 -1.55 13.88 -6.96
N LEU A 786 -2.05 14.92 -6.31
CA LEU A 786 -3.00 15.85 -6.90
C LEU A 786 -2.29 17.12 -7.35
N PRO A 787 -2.42 17.54 -8.62
CA PRO A 787 -2.07 18.90 -9.04
C PRO A 787 -2.64 19.92 -8.05
N VAL A 788 -1.81 20.86 -7.59
CA VAL A 788 -2.24 21.90 -6.64
C VAL A 788 -3.43 22.69 -7.17
N GLU A 789 -3.57 22.83 -8.49
CA GLU A 789 -4.72 23.45 -9.16
C GLU A 789 -6.05 22.70 -8.98
N PHE A 790 -6.03 21.42 -8.61
CA PHE A 790 -7.23 20.62 -8.30
C PHE A 790 -7.73 20.85 -6.87
N LEU A 791 -6.94 21.56 -6.06
CA LEU A 791 -7.23 21.76 -4.64
C LEU A 791 -8.08 23.02 -4.39
N PRO A 792 -8.86 23.04 -3.29
CA PRO A 792 -9.74 24.16 -2.94
C PRO A 792 -9.02 25.47 -2.59
#